data_AF-A0AAN4ZBS4-F1
#
_entry.id   AF-A0AAN4ZBS4-F1
#
_cell.length_a   1.000
_cell.length_b   1.000
_cell.length_c   1.000
_cell.angle_alpha   90.00
_cell.angle_beta   90.00
_cell.angle_gamma   90.00
#
_symmetry.space_group_name_H-M   'P 1'
#
loop_
_entity.id
_entity.type
_entity.pdbx_description
1 polymer ?
#
loop_
_entity_poly.entity_id
_entity_poly.type
_entity_poly.pdbx_seq_one_letter_code
_entity_poly.pdbx_strand_id
1 'polypeptide(L)'
;VGMGNLLTASHPQQLLPLQLYLKDFTFDNAIESLGSTRFMKVARAANSAGCQVWKVFVSPDDSVNLEMYKAEFDRIAKSCLLPNCSPFRNIPKCDDASKCVIICRPYHKVTLTDRLSTRPFVDPIERMWYTYQLLRALSQCHSVNVCHGDLKSQNVLLSSFGWLHITDFAFFKPTFLPEDDPSVYSYFFDTSRRQTCYIAPERILSPTEYKAKGELSSTKLISEGLTPAMDIFSAGCVIYELFSDGHPPFTYGSLFKYRKMSREEAEKEVDDLLTKCSCGPFGPLLKRMLSRNPKDRPTAAHILSQNSNLFPEMITYLYNYINIYRPKDLLRSSADDLLSNVMEADDVIAKLLHDKEVLCGRLCSPDAPPDSAVFFISLITSNLRAIRTASVRISAMRLVVQLSRHASASIALQRVLPYLVSQVEDPDVHRDDGRKREQLPSSAVQSFAIECIAHLVSPLTPVTFEDSLVFTEYLLPRFNGFLERLSVPVLLSLAKYLGRLGECALAFSREKKEKRWNREEDDTQWESERDDGKSLSTAMSNLFSSLHSKDNEVKLVLVRPNSLKRLYTFFDAMGTPELLLSHMITMLNETVDWRMRVAFYESLPLVVKRRDHCSSGLGPLLQQGLRDQEELVVSRVLSSIRLLALSGVLTPSLVHSTLLVDAIPFLLHPNDSIRGETAELMVCLHSILSLSDMHSRILPKIEPYLKPSHSLISLNKKLVLIESLIPPISRDVWKEVTSLNRLQSRALFNYIQGKGPGQEIIFRDKLENRETKEKLLKMERIVDGMIEQREKNRGDGEWRERGRIDLREVDKKECSLIASTKDSFAASGHAQLPMSVYDACVEELLGQKKREVEGRMHSFALPSPPSRGRGAIERMRGTLLMHLHEHSNAVTQLGINEEGSLLASSSADGSFKLWPCSQLGGDSYGAVRSDATYSFKSTKDNRSWPLSGIGWAGESLLVVASSSGELLWADTNTDVKEISRVSLPEEEGGIEQIITHANLTFVRTHHGIFYCYDSRVGGGNGVNGGKQWAWRKKASNGQAKITSFCIDPISANWMVTSGTSNKLHVWDMRLLVEVMPFSYATKGLPVKVWSTRYTTNNFSEPHILVGNSICGEVSLFNVTSGLRSDVWWPSHQRKPLQYHSTNTIDLNRAASALCVEKNGWVLIGDTK
;
A
#
# COMPACT_ATOMS: atom_id res chain seq x y z
N VAL A 1 -9.87 63.25 -42.32
CA VAL A 1 -11.25 62.71 -42.28
C VAL A 1 -11.20 61.21 -42.00
N GLY A 2 -10.39 60.77 -41.03
CA GLY A 2 -10.02 59.36 -40.85
C GLY A 2 -10.61 58.76 -39.57
N MET A 3 -11.15 57.55 -39.68
CA MET A 3 -11.47 56.58 -38.62
C MET A 3 -12.44 56.95 -37.47
N GLY A 4 -12.77 58.23 -37.24
CA GLY A 4 -13.86 58.61 -36.32
C GLY A 4 -15.23 58.02 -36.73
N ASN A 5 -15.38 57.59 -37.98
CA ASN A 5 -16.64 57.09 -38.53
C ASN A 5 -16.92 55.60 -38.28
N LEU A 6 -15.97 54.80 -37.75
CA LEU A 6 -16.22 53.37 -37.45
C LEU A 6 -17.09 53.17 -36.20
N LEU A 7 -17.15 54.19 -35.33
CA LEU A 7 -18.07 54.22 -34.17
C LEU A 7 -19.43 54.84 -34.52
N THR A 8 -19.57 55.46 -35.69
CA THR A 8 -20.79 56.12 -36.16
C THR A 8 -21.32 55.51 -37.46
N ALA A 9 -21.08 54.22 -37.71
CA ALA A 9 -21.71 53.51 -38.83
C ALA A 9 -23.23 53.46 -38.61
N SER A 10 -23.95 54.20 -39.44
CA SER A 10 -25.39 54.19 -39.57
C SER A 10 -25.85 52.84 -40.13
N HIS A 11 -26.65 52.13 -39.34
CA HIS A 11 -27.27 50.80 -39.54
C HIS A 11 -26.42 49.58 -39.16
N PRO A 12 -26.84 48.77 -38.16
CA PRO A 12 -26.23 47.48 -37.91
C PRO A 12 -26.57 46.54 -39.07
N GLN A 13 -25.55 46.02 -39.77
CA GLN A 13 -25.72 44.79 -40.54
C GLN A 13 -26.36 43.74 -39.61
N GLN A 14 -27.34 42.99 -40.13
CA GLN A 14 -28.12 42.01 -39.37
C GLN A 14 -27.15 40.97 -38.76
N LEU A 15 -26.80 41.15 -37.48
CA LEU A 15 -25.87 40.27 -36.76
C LEU A 15 -26.52 38.89 -36.61
N LEU A 16 -26.14 37.94 -37.46
CA LEU A 16 -26.72 36.60 -37.46
C LEU A 16 -26.42 35.87 -36.15
N PRO A 17 -27.35 35.03 -35.64
CA PRO A 17 -27.05 34.05 -34.59
C PRO A 17 -25.75 33.27 -34.87
N LEU A 18 -24.98 32.96 -33.80
CA LEU A 18 -23.69 32.27 -33.89
C LEU A 18 -23.78 30.94 -34.66
N GLN A 19 -24.91 30.23 -34.52
CA GLN A 19 -25.20 28.97 -35.19
C GLN A 19 -25.25 29.11 -36.72
N LEU A 20 -25.65 30.28 -37.24
CA LEU A 20 -25.73 30.51 -38.68
C LEU A 20 -24.36 30.74 -39.32
N TYR A 21 -23.43 31.36 -38.57
CA TYR A 21 -22.03 31.48 -39.02
C TYR A 21 -21.29 30.14 -38.99
N LEU A 22 -21.72 29.20 -38.14
CA LEU A 22 -21.09 27.90 -37.96
C LEU A 22 -21.87 26.73 -38.56
N LYS A 23 -22.93 27.00 -39.33
CA LYS A 23 -23.89 25.99 -39.85
C LYS A 23 -23.24 24.91 -40.72
N ASP A 24 -22.13 25.26 -41.38
CA ASP A 24 -21.44 24.41 -42.34
C ASP A 24 -20.36 23.52 -41.70
N PHE A 25 -20.18 23.63 -40.38
CA PHE A 25 -19.26 22.79 -39.61
C PHE A 25 -20.03 21.72 -38.84
N THR A 26 -19.48 20.50 -38.85
CA THR A 26 -20.00 19.40 -38.06
C THR A 26 -19.38 19.41 -36.67
N PHE A 27 -20.23 19.32 -35.65
CA PHE A 27 -19.84 19.29 -34.25
C PHE A 27 -20.42 18.06 -33.57
N ASP A 28 -19.62 17.45 -32.69
CA ASP A 28 -20.02 16.25 -31.93
C ASP A 28 -20.97 16.61 -30.78
N ASN A 29 -20.96 17.88 -30.34
CA ASN A 29 -21.75 18.41 -29.24
C ASN A 29 -22.39 19.76 -29.64
N ALA A 30 -23.37 20.22 -28.85
CA ALA A 30 -24.01 21.52 -29.02
C ALA A 30 -22.98 22.68 -28.94
N ILE A 31 -23.17 23.69 -29.79
CA ILE A 31 -22.37 24.92 -29.81
C ILE A 31 -22.76 25.77 -28.60
N GLU A 32 -21.81 26.04 -27.71
CA GLU A 32 -22.02 26.87 -26.52
C GLU A 32 -21.41 28.26 -26.74
N SER A 33 -22.19 29.32 -26.51
CA SER A 33 -21.67 30.69 -26.59
C SER A 33 -20.81 31.00 -25.35
N LEU A 34 -19.54 31.36 -25.56
CA LEU A 34 -18.63 31.82 -24.48
C LEU A 34 -18.66 33.34 -24.30
N GLY A 35 -19.52 34.03 -25.05
CA GLY A 35 -19.68 35.47 -25.01
C GLY A 35 -19.49 36.14 -26.36
N SER A 36 -19.77 37.44 -26.40
CA SER A 36 -19.62 38.27 -27.59
C SER A 36 -19.03 39.62 -27.20
N THR A 37 -18.06 40.08 -27.96
CA THR A 37 -17.56 41.46 -27.92
C THR A 37 -18.23 42.26 -29.04
N ARG A 38 -17.99 43.59 -29.08
CA ARG A 38 -18.59 44.46 -30.10
C ARG A 38 -18.24 44.11 -31.55
N PHE A 39 -17.15 43.35 -31.78
CA PHE A 39 -16.65 42.99 -33.11
C PHE A 39 -16.38 41.48 -33.29
N MET A 40 -16.57 40.66 -32.25
CA MET A 40 -16.22 39.24 -32.30
C MET A 40 -17.14 38.38 -31.44
N LYS A 41 -17.70 37.32 -32.02
CA LYS A 41 -18.49 36.30 -31.32
C LYS A 41 -17.60 35.10 -30.98
N VAL A 42 -17.76 34.53 -29.80
CA VAL A 42 -16.92 33.42 -29.31
C VAL A 42 -17.79 32.24 -28.92
N ALA A 43 -17.44 31.06 -29.41
CA ALA A 43 -18.13 29.80 -29.13
C ALA A 43 -17.16 28.73 -28.64
N ARG A 44 -17.68 27.78 -27.88
CA ARG A 44 -17.08 26.48 -27.60
C ARG A 44 -17.83 25.42 -28.39
N ALA A 45 -17.10 24.62 -29.14
CA ALA A 45 -17.66 23.46 -29.82
C ALA A 45 -16.62 22.35 -29.92
N ALA A 46 -17.06 21.10 -29.95
CA ALA A 46 -16.20 19.92 -30.10
C ALA A 46 -16.38 19.32 -31.49
N ASN A 47 -15.27 18.90 -32.10
CA ASN A 47 -15.24 18.10 -33.32
C ASN A 47 -14.33 16.88 -33.13
N SER A 48 -14.12 16.12 -34.20
CA SER A 48 -13.24 14.94 -34.21
C SER A 48 -11.79 15.23 -33.77
N ALA A 49 -11.34 16.49 -33.81
CA ALA A 49 -10.03 16.94 -33.33
C ALA A 49 -10.03 17.44 -31.87
N GLY A 50 -11.16 17.35 -31.16
CA GLY A 50 -11.32 17.73 -29.75
C GLY A 50 -12.11 19.01 -29.53
N CYS A 51 -12.11 19.49 -28.27
CA CYS A 51 -12.82 20.71 -27.88
C CYS A 51 -12.03 21.97 -28.29
N GLN A 52 -12.66 22.87 -29.02
CA GLN A 52 -12.04 24.09 -29.56
C GLN A 52 -12.85 25.34 -29.23
N VAL A 53 -12.16 26.48 -29.19
CA VAL A 53 -12.74 27.81 -29.15
C VAL A 53 -12.82 28.35 -30.56
N TRP A 54 -14.01 28.72 -30.99
CA TRP A 54 -14.31 29.27 -32.31
C TRP A 54 -14.59 30.75 -32.14
N LYS A 55 -13.93 31.58 -32.95
CA LYS A 55 -14.15 33.02 -32.95
C LYS A 55 -14.56 33.47 -34.34
N VAL A 56 -15.67 34.19 -34.40
CA VAL A 56 -16.21 34.76 -35.63
C VAL A 56 -16.00 36.27 -35.57
N PHE A 57 -15.11 36.76 -36.43
CA PHE A 57 -14.91 38.18 -36.68
C PHE A 57 -15.86 38.62 -37.79
N VAL A 58 -16.68 39.64 -37.53
CA VAL A 58 -17.65 40.15 -38.51
C VAL A 58 -17.18 41.54 -38.94
N SER A 59 -17.02 41.77 -40.25
CA SER A 59 -16.59 43.08 -40.73
C SER A 59 -17.67 44.14 -40.46
N PRO A 60 -17.35 45.24 -39.77
CA PRO A 60 -18.32 46.30 -39.49
C PRO A 60 -18.58 47.24 -40.69
N ASP A 61 -17.69 47.25 -41.68
CA ASP A 61 -17.76 48.13 -42.87
C ASP A 61 -17.18 47.42 -44.11
N ASP A 62 -17.63 47.82 -45.30
CA ASP A 62 -17.22 47.31 -46.61
C ASP A 62 -15.84 47.83 -47.04
N SER A 63 -15.31 48.83 -46.33
CA SER A 63 -14.02 49.45 -46.56
C SER A 63 -12.83 48.64 -46.00
N VAL A 64 -13.06 47.58 -45.22
CA VAL A 64 -12.00 46.79 -44.56
C VAL A 64 -11.50 45.67 -45.48
N ASN A 65 -10.21 45.73 -45.88
CA ASN A 65 -9.57 44.67 -46.66
C ASN A 65 -9.23 43.44 -45.77
N LEU A 66 -10.11 42.43 -45.79
CA LEU A 66 -9.95 41.19 -45.02
C LEU A 66 -8.79 40.29 -45.50
N GLU A 67 -8.32 40.43 -46.75
CA GLU A 67 -7.23 39.60 -47.29
C GLU A 67 -5.88 39.89 -46.61
N MET A 68 -5.60 41.16 -46.30
CA MET A 68 -4.38 41.52 -45.55
C MET A 68 -4.36 40.90 -44.14
N TYR A 69 -5.51 40.90 -43.46
CA TYR A 69 -5.64 40.26 -42.14
C TYR A 69 -5.50 38.73 -42.24
N LYS A 70 -5.98 38.12 -43.33
CA LYS A 70 -5.83 36.68 -43.60
C LYS A 70 -4.37 36.29 -43.84
N ALA A 71 -3.63 37.08 -44.62
CA ALA A 71 -2.20 36.84 -44.88
C ALA A 71 -1.35 36.94 -43.59
N GLU A 72 -1.58 37.97 -42.78
CA GLU A 72 -0.89 38.14 -41.49
C GLU A 72 -1.27 37.05 -40.49
N PHE A 73 -2.54 36.67 -40.47
CA PHE A 73 -3.02 35.53 -39.69
C PHE A 73 -2.24 34.26 -40.05
N ASP A 74 -2.18 33.91 -41.35
CA ASP A 74 -1.52 32.68 -41.79
C ASP A 74 -0.01 32.73 -41.47
N ARG A 75 0.61 33.91 -41.52
CA ARG A 75 2.01 34.13 -41.09
C ARG A 75 2.18 33.83 -39.61
N ILE A 76 1.35 34.39 -38.73
CA ILE A 76 1.42 34.17 -37.28
C ILE A 76 1.11 32.71 -36.96
N ALA A 77 0.06 32.13 -37.54
CA ALA A 77 -0.35 30.75 -37.32
C ALA A 77 0.75 29.73 -37.71
N LYS A 78 1.50 29.99 -38.79
CA LYS A 78 2.64 29.14 -39.19
C LYS A 78 3.88 29.36 -38.32
N SER A 79 4.19 30.61 -37.98
CA SER A 79 5.45 30.99 -37.33
C SER A 79 5.43 30.82 -35.80
N CYS A 80 4.27 30.95 -35.16
CA CYS A 80 4.12 30.91 -33.70
C CYS A 80 3.64 29.56 -33.15
N LEU A 81 3.87 28.44 -33.86
CA LEU A 81 3.68 27.07 -33.33
C LEU A 81 4.82 26.71 -32.38
N LEU A 82 4.91 27.46 -31.27
CA LEU A 82 6.01 27.45 -30.31
C LEU A 82 5.52 26.90 -28.95
N PRO A 83 6.43 26.40 -28.08
CA PRO A 83 6.04 25.70 -26.84
C PRO A 83 5.05 26.40 -25.91
N ASN A 84 5.14 27.73 -25.79
CA ASN A 84 4.25 28.51 -24.93
C ASN A 84 3.35 29.47 -25.72
N CYS A 85 3.22 29.29 -27.04
CA CYS A 85 2.35 30.10 -27.87
C CYS A 85 1.28 29.20 -28.51
N SER A 86 0.01 29.57 -28.33
CA SER A 86 -1.11 28.90 -29.00
C SER A 86 -1.85 29.94 -29.85
N PRO A 87 -1.29 30.27 -31.04
CA PRO A 87 -1.95 31.18 -31.96
C PRO A 87 -3.22 30.53 -32.52
N PHE A 88 -4.11 31.36 -33.06
CA PHE A 88 -5.26 30.85 -33.78
C PHE A 88 -4.85 30.07 -35.04
N ARG A 89 -5.74 29.17 -35.49
CA ARG A 89 -5.69 28.52 -36.80
C ARG A 89 -6.85 28.99 -37.68
N ASN A 90 -6.54 29.17 -38.96
CA ASN A 90 -7.49 29.65 -39.95
C ASN A 90 -8.31 28.45 -40.37
N ILE A 91 -9.63 28.60 -40.44
CA ILE A 91 -10.45 27.59 -41.07
C ILE A 91 -10.88 28.16 -42.41
N PRO A 92 -10.36 27.65 -43.53
CA PRO A 92 -10.69 28.20 -44.83
C PRO A 92 -12.17 27.96 -45.13
N LYS A 93 -12.96 29.03 -45.14
CA LYS A 93 -14.16 29.12 -45.98
C LYS A 93 -14.34 30.56 -46.49
N CYS A 94 -14.30 30.73 -47.81
CA CYS A 94 -14.76 31.91 -48.51
C CYS A 94 -16.15 31.59 -49.05
N ASP A 95 -17.20 32.00 -48.35
CA ASP A 95 -18.40 32.44 -49.04
C ASP A 95 -18.33 33.97 -49.04
N ASP A 96 -18.06 34.56 -50.19
CA ASP A 96 -17.97 36.02 -50.39
C ASP A 96 -19.24 36.76 -49.92
N ALA A 97 -20.34 36.03 -49.73
CA ALA A 97 -21.62 36.54 -49.23
C ALA A 97 -21.61 36.91 -47.73
N SER A 98 -20.67 36.43 -46.91
CA SER A 98 -20.80 36.47 -45.43
C SER A 98 -19.94 37.51 -44.69
N LYS A 99 -19.01 38.21 -45.38
CA LYS A 99 -18.10 39.25 -44.81
C LYS A 99 -17.58 38.97 -43.39
N CYS A 100 -17.19 37.72 -43.11
CA CYS A 100 -16.72 37.30 -41.79
C CYS A 100 -15.47 36.40 -41.88
N VAL A 101 -14.66 36.39 -40.84
CA VAL A 101 -13.46 35.56 -40.70
C VAL A 101 -13.64 34.65 -39.49
N ILE A 102 -13.52 33.34 -39.71
CA ILE A 102 -13.67 32.33 -38.66
C ILE A 102 -12.30 31.75 -38.32
N ILE A 103 -11.94 31.85 -37.05
CA ILE A 103 -10.66 31.38 -36.52
C ILE A 103 -10.92 30.45 -35.34
N CYS A 104 -10.09 29.43 -35.16
CA CYS A 104 -10.21 28.52 -34.03
C CYS A 104 -8.89 28.34 -33.28
N ARG A 105 -8.97 27.89 -32.02
CA ARG A 105 -7.81 27.41 -31.26
C ARG A 105 -8.24 26.31 -30.29
N PRO A 106 -7.31 25.51 -29.75
CA PRO A 106 -7.62 24.58 -28.67
C PRO A 106 -8.30 25.26 -27.48
N TYR A 107 -9.27 24.56 -26.89
CA TYR A 107 -9.92 25.02 -25.66
C TYR A 107 -9.04 24.70 -24.45
N HIS A 108 -8.74 25.74 -23.67
CA HIS A 108 -8.14 25.62 -22.34
C HIS A 108 -9.13 26.14 -21.33
N LYS A 109 -9.42 25.34 -20.30
CA LYS A 109 -10.49 25.63 -19.33
C LYS A 109 -10.16 26.80 -18.38
N VAL A 110 -8.88 27.05 -18.10
CA VAL A 110 -8.45 27.94 -17.01
C VAL A 110 -7.57 29.05 -17.57
N THR A 111 -7.98 30.30 -17.38
CA THR A 111 -7.12 31.48 -17.59
C THR A 111 -6.23 31.71 -16.35
N LEU A 112 -5.13 32.45 -16.49
CA LEU A 112 -4.30 32.82 -15.34
C LEU A 112 -5.12 33.64 -14.32
N THR A 113 -6.01 34.50 -14.81
CA THR A 113 -6.97 35.24 -13.96
C THR A 113 -7.85 34.31 -13.12
N ASP A 114 -8.39 33.25 -13.71
CA ASP A 114 -9.20 32.26 -12.99
C ASP A 114 -8.35 31.47 -11.99
N ARG A 115 -7.10 31.13 -12.37
CA ARG A 115 -6.17 30.40 -11.51
C ARG A 115 -5.79 31.19 -10.26
N LEU A 116 -5.62 32.51 -10.37
CA LEU A 116 -5.33 33.39 -9.25
C LEU A 116 -6.49 33.45 -8.23
N SER A 117 -7.72 33.23 -8.71
CA SER A 117 -8.94 33.34 -7.89
C SER A 117 -9.42 31.99 -7.33
N THR A 118 -8.78 30.88 -7.70
CA THR A 118 -9.21 29.52 -7.33
C THR A 118 -8.30 28.89 -6.29
N ARG A 119 -8.91 28.19 -5.32
CA ARG A 119 -8.18 27.43 -4.30
C ARG A 119 -7.77 26.04 -4.83
N PRO A 120 -6.62 25.49 -4.40
CA PRO A 120 -5.61 26.14 -3.55
C PRO A 120 -4.89 27.28 -4.28
N PHE A 121 -4.52 28.34 -3.57
CA PHE A 121 -3.90 29.53 -4.17
C PHE A 121 -2.56 29.20 -4.85
N VAL A 122 -2.05 30.13 -5.67
CA VAL A 122 -0.79 29.95 -6.40
C VAL A 122 0.39 30.04 -5.43
N ASP A 123 1.16 28.95 -5.32
CA ASP A 123 2.33 28.87 -4.46
C ASP A 123 3.48 29.76 -4.98
N PRO A 124 4.40 30.26 -4.13
CA PRO A 124 5.51 31.11 -4.56
C PRO A 124 6.35 30.49 -5.71
N ILE A 125 6.60 29.17 -5.64
CA ILE A 125 7.32 28.43 -6.67
C ILE A 125 6.57 28.43 -8.02
N GLU A 126 5.24 28.39 -8.00
CA GLU A 126 4.40 28.49 -9.19
C GLU A 126 4.38 29.91 -9.76
N ARG A 127 4.42 30.95 -8.91
CA ARG A 127 4.53 32.35 -9.38
C ARG A 127 5.81 32.55 -10.19
N MET A 128 6.92 32.01 -9.70
CA MET A 128 8.18 31.99 -10.43
C MET A 128 8.08 31.18 -11.73
N TRP A 129 7.44 30.01 -11.69
CA TRP A 129 7.24 29.14 -12.85
C TRP A 129 6.43 29.78 -13.97
N TYR A 130 5.31 30.43 -13.64
CA TYR A 130 4.49 31.14 -14.62
C TYR A 130 5.22 32.38 -15.16
N THR A 131 5.96 33.10 -14.32
CA THR A 131 6.81 34.22 -14.75
C THR A 131 7.86 33.75 -15.76
N TYR A 132 8.57 32.67 -15.47
CA TYR A 132 9.57 32.09 -16.35
C TYR A 132 8.97 31.64 -17.69
N GLN A 133 7.83 30.93 -17.67
CA GLN A 133 7.15 30.48 -18.89
C GLN A 133 6.60 31.65 -19.72
N LEU A 134 6.09 32.71 -19.08
CA LEU A 134 5.61 33.90 -19.78
C LEU A 134 6.75 34.61 -20.52
N LEU A 135 7.90 34.77 -19.87
CA LEU A 135 9.11 35.32 -20.49
C LEU A 135 9.63 34.41 -21.62
N ARG A 136 9.56 33.08 -21.45
CA ARG A 136 9.88 32.14 -22.53
C ARG A 136 8.93 32.28 -23.71
N ALA A 137 7.63 32.46 -23.48
CA ALA A 137 6.64 32.69 -24.53
C ALA A 137 6.96 33.95 -25.35
N LEU A 138 7.31 35.05 -24.67
CA LEU A 138 7.71 36.30 -25.35
C LEU A 138 9.04 36.14 -26.10
N SER A 139 10.04 35.53 -25.48
CA SER A 139 11.31 35.26 -26.17
C SER A 139 11.11 34.40 -27.42
N GLN A 140 10.17 33.45 -27.38
CA GLN A 140 9.81 32.59 -28.50
C GLN A 140 9.14 33.40 -29.62
N CYS A 141 8.04 34.12 -29.36
CA CYS A 141 7.34 34.85 -30.42
C CYS A 141 8.16 36.03 -30.97
N HIS A 142 8.95 36.72 -30.13
CA HIS A 142 9.82 37.81 -30.59
C HIS A 142 10.95 37.30 -31.48
N SER A 143 11.47 36.08 -31.27
CA SER A 143 12.51 35.49 -32.14
C SER A 143 12.05 35.23 -33.57
N VAL A 144 10.73 35.10 -33.78
CA VAL A 144 10.09 34.96 -35.10
C VAL A 144 9.43 36.26 -35.58
N ASN A 145 9.81 37.40 -35.00
CA ASN A 145 9.27 38.73 -35.32
C ASN A 145 7.74 38.81 -35.21
N VAL A 146 7.17 38.25 -34.14
CA VAL A 146 5.75 38.37 -33.80
C VAL A 146 5.61 38.98 -32.40
N CYS A 147 4.93 40.12 -32.33
CA CYS A 147 4.51 40.74 -31.07
C CYS A 147 3.07 40.34 -30.75
N HIS A 148 2.72 40.24 -29.47
CA HIS A 148 1.38 39.85 -29.04
C HIS A 148 0.38 41.02 -29.16
N GLY A 149 0.73 42.20 -28.67
CA GLY A 149 -0.08 43.43 -28.80
C GLY A 149 -1.34 43.54 -27.92
N ASP A 150 -1.67 42.51 -27.14
CA ASP A 150 -2.79 42.51 -26.16
C ASP A 150 -2.52 41.48 -25.05
N LEU A 151 -1.30 41.47 -24.53
CA LEU A 151 -0.96 40.54 -23.46
C LEU A 151 -1.60 40.99 -22.14
N LYS A 152 -2.37 40.09 -21.53
CA LYS A 152 -3.07 40.27 -20.24
C LYS A 152 -3.34 38.91 -19.62
N SER A 153 -3.59 38.83 -18.32
CA SER A 153 -3.82 37.55 -17.61
C SER A 153 -4.97 36.71 -18.18
N GLN A 154 -5.96 37.35 -18.82
CA GLN A 154 -7.08 36.67 -19.51
C GLN A 154 -6.65 35.94 -20.80
N ASN A 155 -5.58 36.41 -21.44
CA ASN A 155 -5.01 35.83 -22.66
C ASN A 155 -3.83 34.89 -22.34
N VAL A 156 -3.55 34.66 -21.06
CA VAL A 156 -2.60 33.66 -20.57
C VAL A 156 -3.40 32.46 -20.07
N LEU A 157 -3.29 31.33 -20.75
CA LEU A 157 -4.05 30.12 -20.45
C LEU A 157 -3.16 29.04 -19.85
N LEU A 158 -3.74 28.22 -18.99
CA LEU A 158 -3.04 27.12 -18.31
C LEU A 158 -3.62 25.75 -18.70
N SER A 159 -2.73 24.77 -18.88
CA SER A 159 -3.12 23.36 -18.95
C SER A 159 -3.53 22.82 -17.58
N SER A 160 -4.06 21.60 -17.53
CA SER A 160 -4.43 20.89 -16.29
C SER A 160 -3.25 20.64 -15.34
N PHE A 161 -2.02 20.69 -15.83
CA PHE A 161 -0.79 20.55 -15.03
C PHE A 161 0.02 21.86 -14.93
N GLY A 162 -0.58 23.00 -15.30
CA GLY A 162 0.05 24.31 -15.13
C GLY A 162 1.06 24.71 -16.20
N TRP A 163 0.98 24.14 -17.41
CA TRP A 163 1.74 24.62 -18.56
C TRP A 163 1.09 25.85 -19.16
N LEU A 164 1.89 26.90 -19.39
CA LEU A 164 1.39 28.22 -19.79
C LEU A 164 1.42 28.38 -21.31
N HIS A 165 0.33 28.90 -21.86
CA HIS A 165 0.24 29.35 -23.25
C HIS A 165 -0.26 30.79 -23.32
N ILE A 166 0.42 31.63 -24.10
CA ILE A 166 -0.14 32.91 -24.55
C ILE A 166 -1.01 32.65 -25.79
N THR A 167 -2.21 33.24 -25.80
CA THR A 167 -3.20 33.09 -26.88
C THR A 167 -3.70 34.44 -27.36
N ASP A 168 -4.54 34.45 -28.38
CA ASP A 168 -5.30 35.66 -28.76
C ASP A 168 -4.40 36.84 -29.22
N PHE A 169 -3.40 36.55 -30.06
CA PHE A 169 -2.53 37.55 -30.70
C PHE A 169 -3.35 38.63 -31.43
N ALA A 170 -3.07 39.89 -31.14
CA ALA A 170 -3.94 41.02 -31.47
C ALA A 170 -3.52 41.76 -32.76
N PHE A 171 -3.26 41.02 -33.84
CA PHE A 171 -2.89 41.59 -35.14
C PHE A 171 -4.03 42.41 -35.80
N PHE A 172 -5.26 42.33 -35.25
CA PHE A 172 -6.45 43.06 -35.69
C PHE A 172 -6.88 44.18 -34.71
N LYS A 173 -6.05 44.54 -33.72
CA LYS A 173 -6.31 45.66 -32.81
C LYS A 173 -5.36 46.82 -33.13
N PRO A 174 -5.77 48.08 -32.89
CA PRO A 174 -4.91 49.23 -33.18
C PRO A 174 -3.65 49.25 -32.28
N THR A 175 -2.48 49.49 -32.89
CA THR A 175 -1.22 49.67 -32.17
C THR A 175 -1.27 50.90 -31.27
N PHE A 176 -1.71 52.04 -31.83
CA PHE A 176 -1.74 53.33 -31.15
C PHE A 176 -3.17 53.75 -30.83
N LEU A 177 -3.33 54.49 -29.75
CA LEU A 177 -4.61 54.98 -29.24
C LEU A 177 -4.57 56.50 -29.11
N PRO A 178 -5.66 57.20 -29.46
CA PRO A 178 -5.76 58.64 -29.27
C PRO A 178 -5.92 58.97 -27.78
N GLU A 179 -5.18 59.98 -27.32
CA GLU A 179 -5.27 60.51 -25.95
C GLU A 179 -6.64 61.15 -25.64
N ASP A 180 -7.26 61.81 -26.62
CA ASP A 180 -8.51 62.55 -26.48
C ASP A 180 -9.78 61.69 -26.60
N ASP A 181 -9.65 60.42 -27.02
CA ASP A 181 -10.78 59.51 -27.20
C ASP A 181 -10.57 58.13 -26.51
N PRO A 182 -11.01 57.97 -25.24
CA PRO A 182 -10.93 56.70 -24.52
C PRO A 182 -11.92 55.63 -25.03
N SER A 183 -12.81 55.96 -25.97
CA SER A 183 -13.78 55.01 -26.50
C SER A 183 -13.11 53.89 -27.31
N VAL A 184 -11.99 54.19 -27.98
CA VAL A 184 -11.18 53.23 -28.73
C VAL A 184 -10.59 52.17 -27.79
N TYR A 185 -10.03 52.59 -26.65
CA TYR A 185 -9.57 51.67 -25.60
C TYR A 185 -10.71 50.79 -25.10
N SER A 186 -11.84 51.42 -24.76
CA SER A 186 -13.03 50.71 -24.27
C SER A 186 -13.60 49.72 -25.29
N TYR A 187 -13.38 49.96 -26.59
CA TYR A 187 -13.85 49.11 -27.68
C TYR A 187 -12.95 47.89 -27.89
N PHE A 188 -11.64 48.08 -27.96
CA PHE A 188 -10.73 47.00 -28.33
C PHE A 188 -10.09 46.27 -27.14
N PHE A 189 -9.88 46.95 -26.02
CA PHE A 189 -9.04 46.44 -24.92
C PHE A 189 -9.82 46.18 -23.61
N ASP A 190 -10.82 47.00 -23.27
CA ASP A 190 -11.66 46.80 -22.06
C ASP A 190 -12.88 45.90 -22.30
N THR A 191 -12.66 44.69 -22.81
CA THR A 191 -13.75 43.74 -23.09
C THR A 191 -14.36 43.11 -21.84
N SER A 192 -13.67 43.20 -20.69
CA SER A 192 -14.10 42.56 -19.42
C SER A 192 -14.76 43.53 -18.44
N ARG A 193 -14.80 44.84 -18.74
CA ARG A 193 -15.30 45.91 -17.87
C ARG A 193 -14.67 45.95 -16.48
N ARG A 194 -13.49 45.34 -16.33
CA ARG A 194 -12.74 45.33 -15.06
C ARG A 194 -11.95 46.62 -14.85
N GLN A 195 -11.95 47.53 -15.84
CA GLN A 195 -11.20 48.79 -15.83
C GLN A 195 -9.67 48.61 -15.67
N THR A 196 -9.16 47.41 -15.95
CA THR A 196 -7.74 47.06 -15.83
C THR A 196 -7.00 47.38 -17.14
N CYS A 197 -5.73 47.78 -17.05
CA CYS A 197 -4.95 48.25 -18.20
C CYS A 197 -3.56 47.62 -18.25
N TYR A 198 -3.27 46.95 -19.37
CA TYR A 198 -2.01 46.24 -19.60
C TYR A 198 -1.22 46.82 -20.77
N ILE A 199 -1.77 47.78 -21.52
CA ILE A 199 -1.09 48.36 -22.68
C ILE A 199 0.09 49.22 -22.25
N ALA A 200 1.12 49.30 -23.09
CA ALA A 200 2.27 50.15 -22.83
C ALA A 200 1.94 51.65 -22.96
N PRO A 201 2.52 52.53 -22.12
CA PRO A 201 2.19 53.95 -22.08
C PRO A 201 2.48 54.67 -23.39
N GLU A 202 3.49 54.24 -24.15
CA GLU A 202 3.83 54.80 -25.47
C GLU A 202 2.84 54.46 -26.60
N ARG A 203 1.85 53.59 -26.33
CA ARG A 203 0.74 53.34 -27.26
C ARG A 203 -0.29 54.45 -27.25
N ILE A 204 -0.32 55.28 -26.21
CA ILE A 204 -1.20 56.46 -26.12
C ILE A 204 -0.46 57.65 -26.73
N LEU A 205 -1.03 58.23 -27.79
CA LEU A 205 -0.43 59.32 -28.56
C LEU A 205 -1.25 60.61 -28.43
N SER A 206 -0.58 61.75 -28.47
CA SER A 206 -1.27 63.04 -28.56
C SER A 206 -2.02 63.15 -29.90
N PRO A 207 -3.08 63.99 -30.01
CA PRO A 207 -3.86 64.10 -31.24
C PRO A 207 -3.05 64.44 -32.50
N THR A 208 -1.94 65.18 -32.35
CA THR A 208 -1.02 65.53 -33.46
C THR A 208 -0.14 64.35 -33.85
N GLU A 209 0.44 63.64 -32.88
CA GLU A 209 1.24 62.42 -33.11
C GLU A 209 0.38 61.29 -33.67
N TYR A 210 -0.84 61.15 -33.20
CA TYR A 210 -1.81 60.17 -33.66
C TYR A 210 -2.19 60.42 -35.12
N LYS A 211 -2.39 61.68 -35.53
CA LYS A 211 -2.62 62.03 -36.95
C LYS A 211 -1.38 61.81 -37.81
N ALA A 212 -0.19 62.14 -37.32
CA ALA A 212 1.07 61.95 -38.06
C ALA A 212 1.45 60.47 -38.26
N LYS A 213 1.16 59.61 -37.27
CA LYS A 213 1.30 58.14 -37.40
C LYS A 213 0.08 57.47 -38.04
N GLY A 214 -1.07 58.15 -38.03
CA GLY A 214 -2.39 57.68 -38.43
C GLY A 214 -2.88 58.20 -39.78
N GLU A 215 -2.00 58.65 -40.68
CA GLU A 215 -2.27 58.58 -42.12
C GLU A 215 -2.40 57.09 -42.51
N LEU A 216 -3.55 56.55 -42.16
CA LEU A 216 -3.90 55.16 -42.24
C LEU A 216 -4.26 54.86 -43.69
N SER A 217 -3.23 54.57 -44.49
CA SER A 217 -3.40 54.02 -45.83
C SER A 217 -4.26 52.76 -45.75
N SER A 218 -5.17 52.56 -46.70
CA SER A 218 -5.93 51.31 -46.91
C SER A 218 -5.02 50.10 -47.19
N THR A 219 -3.71 50.30 -47.27
CA THR A 219 -2.67 49.29 -47.56
C THR A 219 -1.85 48.87 -46.33
N LYS A 220 -2.15 49.34 -45.12
CA LYS A 220 -1.39 49.01 -43.89
C LYS A 220 -2.26 48.34 -42.82
N LEU A 221 -1.69 47.39 -42.10
CA LEU A 221 -2.36 46.74 -40.96
C LEU A 221 -2.45 47.72 -39.78
N ILE A 222 -3.59 47.74 -39.08
CA ILE A 222 -3.78 48.58 -37.89
C ILE A 222 -2.87 48.20 -36.71
N SER A 223 -2.27 47.01 -36.76
CA SER A 223 -1.28 46.49 -35.80
C SER A 223 0.17 46.78 -36.20
N GLU A 224 0.40 47.47 -37.33
CA GLU A 224 1.75 47.88 -37.73
C GLU A 224 2.34 48.84 -36.68
N GLY A 225 3.61 48.67 -36.34
CA GLY A 225 4.31 49.47 -35.33
C GLY A 225 4.32 48.90 -33.91
N LEU A 226 3.79 47.68 -33.68
CA LEU A 226 4.01 46.95 -32.43
C LEU A 226 5.51 46.66 -32.24
N THR A 227 6.00 46.81 -31.01
CA THR A 227 7.39 46.53 -30.66
C THR A 227 7.49 45.54 -29.51
N PRO A 228 8.57 44.74 -29.42
CA PRO A 228 8.79 43.84 -28.29
C PRO A 228 8.74 44.53 -26.92
N ALA A 229 9.21 45.78 -26.83
CA ALA A 229 9.20 46.56 -25.59
C ALA A 229 7.78 46.85 -25.07
N MET A 230 6.78 46.92 -25.95
CA MET A 230 5.38 47.07 -25.55
C MET A 230 4.86 45.80 -24.86
N ASP A 231 5.18 44.62 -25.42
CA ASP A 231 4.81 43.34 -24.81
C ASP A 231 5.52 43.11 -23.47
N ILE A 232 6.77 43.57 -23.33
CA ILE A 232 7.51 43.49 -22.06
C ILE A 232 6.83 44.29 -20.95
N PHE A 233 6.30 45.48 -21.26
CA PHE A 233 5.51 46.26 -20.30
C PHE A 233 4.24 45.52 -19.90
N SER A 234 3.50 45.00 -20.89
CA SER A 234 2.29 44.22 -20.64
C SER A 234 2.57 42.96 -19.81
N ALA A 235 3.67 42.26 -20.06
CA ALA A 235 4.12 41.15 -19.22
C ALA A 235 4.47 41.60 -17.81
N GLY A 236 5.10 42.77 -17.65
CA GLY A 236 5.34 43.39 -16.35
C GLY A 236 4.05 43.58 -15.55
N CYS A 237 2.97 44.03 -16.22
CA CYS A 237 1.65 44.14 -15.59
C CYS A 237 1.07 42.79 -15.15
N VAL A 238 1.21 41.75 -15.98
CA VAL A 238 0.74 40.38 -15.65
C VAL A 238 1.55 39.78 -14.50
N ILE A 239 2.87 39.97 -14.49
CA ILE A 239 3.74 39.49 -13.42
C ILE A 239 3.44 40.25 -12.12
N TYR A 240 3.22 41.56 -12.18
CA TYR A 240 2.78 42.32 -11.01
C TYR A 240 1.46 41.78 -10.45
N GLU A 241 0.46 41.53 -11.32
CA GLU A 241 -0.83 40.96 -10.93
C GLU A 241 -0.67 39.59 -10.25
N LEU A 242 0.27 38.76 -10.73
CA LEU A 242 0.60 37.45 -10.15
C LEU A 242 1.19 37.55 -8.73
N PHE A 243 1.95 38.60 -8.43
CA PHE A 243 2.55 38.84 -7.12
C PHE A 243 1.72 39.75 -6.19
N SER A 244 0.65 40.37 -6.72
CA SER A 244 -0.29 41.24 -6.00
C SER A 244 -1.67 40.58 -5.82
N ASP A 245 -1.70 39.26 -5.74
CA ASP A 245 -2.91 38.45 -5.49
C ASP A 245 -4.10 38.82 -6.41
N GLY A 246 -3.83 39.02 -7.70
CA GLY A 246 -4.85 39.31 -8.70
C GLY A 246 -5.13 40.80 -8.95
N HIS A 247 -4.40 41.71 -8.29
CA HIS A 247 -4.56 43.14 -8.49
C HIS A 247 -3.54 43.68 -9.51
N PRO A 248 -3.98 44.17 -10.69
CA PRO A 248 -3.07 44.72 -11.69
C PRO A 248 -2.58 46.13 -11.29
N PRO A 249 -1.44 46.59 -11.84
CA PRO A 249 -0.82 47.84 -11.42
C PRO A 249 -1.54 49.10 -11.92
N PHE A 250 -2.24 49.02 -13.06
CA PHE A 250 -2.82 50.19 -13.70
C PHE A 250 -4.28 49.98 -14.13
N THR A 251 -5.05 51.07 -14.02
CA THR A 251 -6.28 51.30 -14.79
C THR A 251 -5.95 52.19 -15.99
N TYR A 252 -6.85 52.33 -16.96
CA TYR A 252 -6.58 53.22 -18.11
C TYR A 252 -6.32 54.66 -17.66
N GLY A 253 -7.09 55.15 -16.68
CA GLY A 253 -6.93 56.48 -16.10
C GLY A 253 -5.62 56.66 -15.34
N SER A 254 -5.18 55.66 -14.56
CA SER A 254 -3.89 55.76 -13.85
C SER A 254 -2.70 55.63 -14.81
N LEU A 255 -2.77 54.77 -15.82
CA LEU A 255 -1.73 54.68 -16.85
C LEU A 255 -1.60 55.97 -17.66
N PHE A 256 -2.73 56.62 -17.96
CA PHE A 256 -2.74 57.91 -18.63
C PHE A 256 -2.02 59.00 -17.82
N LYS A 257 -2.26 59.05 -16.50
CA LYS A 257 -1.52 59.94 -15.59
C LYS A 257 -0.04 59.57 -15.56
N TYR A 258 0.27 58.28 -15.42
CA TYR A 258 1.63 57.74 -15.41
C TYR A 258 2.45 58.13 -16.66
N ARG A 259 1.81 58.12 -17.83
CA ARG A 259 2.44 58.55 -19.10
C ARG A 259 2.89 60.02 -19.07
N LYS A 260 2.16 60.89 -18.38
CA LYS A 260 2.41 62.34 -18.30
C LYS A 260 3.40 62.75 -17.20
N MET A 261 3.66 61.88 -16.24
CA MET A 261 4.61 62.15 -15.15
C MET A 261 6.01 62.47 -15.67
N SER A 262 6.74 63.28 -14.91
CA SER A 262 8.19 63.45 -15.06
C SER A 262 8.92 62.12 -14.81
N ARG A 263 10.21 62.05 -15.14
CA ARG A 263 10.99 60.82 -14.95
C ARG A 263 11.03 60.40 -13.48
N GLU A 264 11.28 61.35 -12.58
CA GLU A 264 11.39 61.13 -11.13
C GLU A 264 10.05 60.69 -10.51
N GLU A 265 8.95 61.34 -10.89
CA GLU A 265 7.60 60.97 -10.44
C GLU A 265 7.19 59.57 -10.93
N ALA A 266 7.50 59.22 -12.18
CA ALA A 266 7.19 57.91 -12.74
C ALA A 266 8.03 56.79 -12.09
N GLU A 267 9.29 57.05 -11.76
CA GLU A 267 10.12 56.10 -11.01
C GLU A 267 9.56 55.87 -9.60
N LYS A 268 9.14 56.94 -8.91
CA LYS A 268 8.51 56.87 -7.59
C LYS A 268 7.18 56.13 -7.59
N GLU A 269 6.31 56.38 -8.56
CA GLU A 269 5.01 55.69 -8.69
C GLU A 269 5.21 54.17 -8.81
N VAL A 270 6.22 53.73 -9.59
CA VAL A 270 6.54 52.30 -9.71
C VAL A 270 7.09 51.74 -8.39
N ASP A 271 7.94 52.48 -7.66
CA ASP A 271 8.42 52.05 -6.35
C ASP A 271 7.27 51.92 -5.33
N ASP A 272 6.32 52.84 -5.33
CA ASP A 272 5.12 52.80 -4.48
C ASP A 272 4.22 51.60 -4.83
N LEU A 273 4.10 51.24 -6.11
CA LEU A 273 3.42 50.02 -6.56
C LEU A 273 4.14 48.77 -6.06
N LEU A 274 5.47 48.69 -6.25
CA LEU A 274 6.25 47.53 -5.85
C LEU A 274 6.29 47.31 -4.34
N THR A 275 6.17 48.39 -3.55
CA THR A 275 6.05 48.31 -2.08
C THR A 275 4.76 47.61 -1.64
N LYS A 276 3.69 47.69 -2.45
CA LYS A 276 2.41 47.02 -2.21
C LYS A 276 2.38 45.57 -2.71
N CYS A 277 3.43 45.12 -3.39
CA CYS A 277 3.50 43.84 -4.08
C CYS A 277 4.47 42.87 -3.38
N SER A 278 4.05 41.62 -3.18
CA SER A 278 4.90 40.56 -2.60
C SER A 278 5.88 39.97 -3.62
N CYS A 279 6.58 40.82 -4.38
CA CYS A 279 7.43 40.42 -5.50
C CYS A 279 8.85 39.99 -5.11
N GLY A 280 9.27 40.23 -3.87
CA GLY A 280 10.57 39.78 -3.34
C GLY A 280 11.75 40.09 -4.29
N PRO A 281 12.54 39.08 -4.71
CA PRO A 281 13.70 39.31 -5.58
C PRO A 281 13.32 39.76 -7.01
N PHE A 282 12.05 39.65 -7.42
CA PHE A 282 11.58 40.12 -8.73
C PHE A 282 11.34 41.63 -8.80
N GLY A 283 11.36 42.36 -7.67
CA GLY A 283 11.11 43.80 -7.62
C GLY A 283 11.97 44.63 -8.61
N PRO A 284 13.32 44.49 -8.60
CA PRO A 284 14.18 45.21 -9.53
C PRO A 284 13.90 44.90 -11.00
N LEU A 285 13.54 43.65 -11.32
CA LEU A 285 13.17 43.24 -12.68
C LEU A 285 11.84 43.91 -13.08
N LEU A 286 10.82 43.83 -12.22
CA LEU A 286 9.53 44.46 -12.45
C LEU A 286 9.65 45.97 -12.62
N LYS A 287 10.49 46.65 -11.84
CA LYS A 287 10.77 48.09 -11.99
C LYS A 287 11.22 48.45 -13.40
N ARG A 288 12.11 47.64 -13.97
CA ARG A 288 12.60 47.83 -15.35
C ARG A 288 11.55 47.48 -16.40
N MET A 289 10.79 46.41 -16.22
CA MET A 289 9.73 46.01 -17.16
C MET A 289 8.60 47.04 -17.21
N LEU A 290 8.24 47.63 -16.07
CA LEU A 290 7.21 48.67 -15.93
C LEU A 290 7.72 50.09 -16.20
N SER A 291 8.98 50.26 -16.67
CA SER A 291 9.51 51.58 -16.98
C SER A 291 8.66 52.30 -18.03
N ARG A 292 8.37 53.58 -17.80
CA ARG A 292 7.66 54.45 -18.75
C ARG A 292 8.39 54.55 -20.08
N ASN A 293 9.73 54.57 -20.08
CA ASN A 293 10.54 54.65 -21.29
C ASN A 293 10.83 53.26 -21.86
N PRO A 294 10.43 52.95 -23.10
CA PRO A 294 10.59 51.61 -23.68
C PRO A 294 12.06 51.17 -23.84
N LYS A 295 13.03 52.10 -23.92
CA LYS A 295 14.46 51.76 -24.05
C LYS A 295 15.06 51.17 -22.77
N ASP A 296 14.48 51.47 -21.61
CA ASP A 296 14.97 50.99 -20.33
C ASP A 296 14.48 49.55 -20.03
N ARG A 297 13.50 49.07 -20.81
CA ARG A 297 12.91 47.74 -20.67
C ARG A 297 13.83 46.69 -21.31
N PRO A 298 14.27 45.67 -20.56
CA PRO A 298 15.07 44.59 -21.11
C PRO A 298 14.24 43.68 -22.04
N THR A 299 14.87 43.05 -23.02
CA THR A 299 14.21 42.02 -23.85
C THR A 299 14.01 40.73 -23.05
N ALA A 300 13.00 39.93 -23.40
CA ALA A 300 12.73 38.67 -22.72
C ALA A 300 13.93 37.69 -22.74
N ALA A 301 14.65 37.61 -23.86
CA ALA A 301 15.86 36.81 -23.99
C ALA A 301 17.00 37.31 -23.07
N HIS A 302 17.14 38.63 -22.91
CA HIS A 302 18.10 39.21 -21.99
C HIS A 302 17.72 38.93 -20.53
N ILE A 303 16.43 39.02 -20.17
CA ILE A 303 15.95 38.68 -18.82
C ILE A 303 16.29 37.22 -18.48
N LEU A 304 15.98 36.29 -19.38
CA LEU A 304 16.21 34.85 -19.16
C LEU A 304 17.70 34.46 -19.06
N SER A 305 18.60 35.21 -19.70
CA SER A 305 20.04 34.91 -19.71
C SER A 305 20.83 35.57 -18.57
N GLN A 306 20.45 36.79 -18.15
CA GLN A 306 21.19 37.57 -17.15
C GLN A 306 20.70 37.40 -15.71
N ASN A 307 19.58 36.70 -15.50
CA ASN A 307 18.98 36.54 -14.17
C ASN A 307 18.99 35.07 -13.73
N SER A 308 20.13 34.40 -13.85
CA SER A 308 20.34 33.04 -13.31
C SER A 308 20.04 32.95 -11.81
N ASN A 309 20.21 34.07 -11.08
CA ASN A 309 19.89 34.15 -9.65
C ASN A 309 18.38 34.22 -9.37
N LEU A 310 17.57 34.72 -10.30
CA LEU A 310 16.10 34.75 -10.18
C LEU A 310 15.46 33.44 -10.64
N PHE A 311 16.10 32.76 -11.59
CA PHE A 311 15.64 31.49 -12.15
C PHE A 311 16.71 30.41 -11.94
N PRO A 312 16.63 29.64 -10.85
CA PRO A 312 17.55 28.55 -10.57
C PRO A 312 17.64 27.57 -11.75
N GLU A 313 18.80 26.95 -11.95
CA GLU A 313 19.02 26.00 -13.07
C GLU A 313 17.95 24.90 -13.11
N MET A 314 17.47 24.50 -11.93
CA MET A 314 16.38 23.54 -11.79
C MET A 314 15.10 23.98 -12.53
N ILE A 315 14.72 25.25 -12.54
CA ILE A 315 13.54 25.75 -13.26
C ILE A 315 13.72 25.55 -14.77
N THR A 316 14.93 25.78 -15.29
CA THR A 316 15.24 25.53 -16.71
C THR A 316 15.19 24.04 -17.04
N TYR A 317 15.73 23.19 -16.17
CA TYR A 317 15.63 21.73 -16.32
C TYR A 317 14.17 21.26 -16.31
N LEU A 318 13.39 21.70 -15.32
CA LEU A 318 11.97 21.38 -15.18
C LEU A 318 11.17 21.81 -16.41
N TYR A 319 11.44 23.01 -16.93
CA TYR A 319 10.83 23.48 -18.16
C TYR A 319 11.09 22.53 -19.33
N ASN A 320 12.36 22.16 -19.57
CA ASN A 320 12.71 21.26 -20.66
C ASN A 320 12.12 19.86 -20.49
N TYR A 321 12.10 19.35 -19.25
CA TYR A 321 11.56 18.04 -18.93
C TYR A 321 10.03 17.98 -19.10
N ILE A 322 9.31 18.94 -18.51
CA ILE A 322 7.84 19.00 -18.56
C ILE A 322 7.34 19.31 -19.99
N ASN A 323 8.10 20.07 -20.78
CA ASN A 323 7.80 20.36 -22.19
C ASN A 323 7.60 19.09 -23.03
N ILE A 324 8.18 17.95 -22.64
CA ILE A 324 8.03 16.68 -23.38
C ILE A 324 6.61 16.11 -23.26
N TYR A 325 5.91 16.41 -22.16
CA TYR A 325 4.57 15.88 -21.86
C TYR A 325 3.44 16.75 -22.41
N ARG A 326 3.75 17.89 -23.03
CA ARG A 326 2.72 18.72 -23.63
C ARG A 326 2.13 18.00 -24.86
N PRO A 327 0.81 18.07 -25.09
CA PRO A 327 0.24 17.63 -26.35
C PRO A 327 0.90 18.42 -27.48
N LYS A 328 1.56 17.72 -28.40
CA LYS A 328 2.04 18.33 -29.64
C LYS A 328 0.83 18.58 -30.53
N ASP A 329 0.77 19.75 -31.13
CA ASP A 329 -0.36 20.18 -31.94
C ASP A 329 -0.77 19.15 -33.01
N LEU A 330 -1.93 18.53 -32.80
CA LEU A 330 -2.57 17.42 -33.53
C LEU A 330 -2.96 17.71 -35.00
N LEU A 331 -2.39 18.70 -35.68
CA LEU A 331 -2.85 19.08 -37.03
C LEU A 331 -1.71 19.37 -38.02
N ARG A 332 -0.50 18.84 -37.76
CA ARG A 332 0.66 19.02 -38.67
C ARG A 332 0.82 17.95 -39.75
N SER A 333 0.09 16.84 -39.72
CA SER A 333 0.21 15.76 -40.72
C SER A 333 -1.07 14.96 -40.88
N SER A 334 -1.18 14.21 -41.98
CA SER A 334 -2.28 13.31 -42.34
C SER A 334 -2.73 12.41 -41.18
N ALA A 335 -4.00 12.02 -41.18
CA ALA A 335 -4.70 11.21 -40.17
C ALA A 335 -3.90 9.99 -39.63
N ASP A 336 -3.01 9.41 -40.41
CA ASP A 336 -2.24 8.21 -40.05
C ASP A 336 -1.01 8.46 -39.15
N ASP A 337 -0.44 9.67 -39.12
CA ASP A 337 0.71 10.02 -38.25
C ASP A 337 0.27 10.54 -36.85
N LEU A 338 -1.04 10.67 -36.64
CA LEU A 338 -1.64 11.44 -35.54
C LEU A 338 -1.83 10.65 -34.24
N LEU A 339 -1.80 9.32 -34.29
CA LEU A 339 -1.94 8.45 -33.12
C LEU A 339 -0.60 8.13 -32.41
N SER A 340 0.54 8.49 -33.01
CA SER A 340 1.87 8.07 -32.52
C SER A 340 2.59 9.07 -31.60
N ASN A 341 2.11 10.31 -31.49
CA ASN A 341 2.85 11.43 -30.87
C ASN A 341 2.23 12.05 -29.61
N VAL A 342 1.06 11.60 -29.16
CA VAL A 342 0.46 12.02 -27.89
C VAL A 342 0.66 10.91 -26.87
N MET A 343 1.37 11.21 -25.78
CA MET A 343 1.49 10.27 -24.66
C MET A 343 0.12 10.12 -24.01
N GLU A 344 -0.41 8.90 -23.95
CA GLU A 344 -1.61 8.62 -23.18
C GLU A 344 -1.28 8.74 -21.67
N ALA A 345 -2.30 8.89 -20.83
CA ALA A 345 -2.11 9.05 -19.40
C ALA A 345 -1.27 7.92 -18.79
N ASP A 346 -1.44 6.68 -19.26
CA ASP A 346 -0.67 5.52 -18.80
C ASP A 346 0.83 5.66 -19.16
N ASP A 347 1.16 6.16 -20.35
CA ASP A 347 2.54 6.37 -20.82
C ASP A 347 3.24 7.49 -20.04
N VAL A 348 2.49 8.55 -19.71
CA VAL A 348 3.00 9.66 -18.89
C VAL A 348 3.49 9.13 -17.56
N ILE A 349 2.68 8.30 -16.90
CA ILE A 349 3.05 7.70 -15.60
C ILE A 349 4.21 6.71 -15.76
N ALA A 350 4.19 5.86 -16.78
CA ALA A 350 5.27 4.90 -17.02
C ALA A 350 6.64 5.59 -17.19
N LYS A 351 6.67 6.69 -17.95
CA LYS A 351 7.89 7.49 -18.11
C LYS A 351 8.34 8.15 -16.80
N LEU A 352 7.41 8.73 -16.04
CA LEU A 352 7.73 9.33 -14.73
C LEU A 352 8.26 8.29 -13.73
N LEU A 353 7.77 7.05 -13.80
CA LEU A 353 8.28 5.95 -12.97
C LEU A 353 9.69 5.54 -13.39
N HIS A 354 9.99 5.51 -14.69
CA HIS A 354 11.34 5.24 -15.19
C HIS A 354 12.34 6.31 -14.73
N ASP A 355 11.95 7.58 -14.81
CA ASP A 355 12.81 8.72 -14.47
C ASP A 355 12.83 9.03 -12.95
N LYS A 356 12.08 8.27 -12.14
CA LYS A 356 11.82 8.56 -10.71
C LYS A 356 13.10 8.82 -9.90
N GLU A 357 14.13 7.99 -10.03
CA GLU A 357 15.35 8.13 -9.24
C GLU A 357 16.11 9.42 -9.58
N VAL A 358 16.16 9.78 -10.86
CA VAL A 358 16.77 11.02 -11.35
C VAL A 358 15.99 12.23 -10.84
N LEU A 359 14.66 12.16 -10.86
CA LEU A 359 13.79 13.22 -10.36
C LEU A 359 13.95 13.43 -8.85
N CYS A 360 13.89 12.35 -8.06
CA CYS A 360 14.09 12.42 -6.61
C CYS A 360 15.50 12.93 -6.26
N GLY A 361 16.54 12.49 -6.96
CA GLY A 361 17.91 12.97 -6.76
C GLY A 361 18.04 14.48 -6.98
N ARG A 362 17.41 15.02 -8.02
CA ARG A 362 17.41 16.46 -8.29
C ARG A 362 16.56 17.27 -7.32
N LEU A 363 15.41 16.74 -6.87
CA LEU A 363 14.56 17.38 -5.86
C LEU A 363 15.22 17.44 -4.47
N CYS A 364 16.12 16.51 -4.17
CA CYS A 364 16.92 16.51 -2.94
C CYS A 364 18.17 17.40 -3.01
N SER A 365 18.48 18.00 -4.17
CA SER A 365 19.64 18.86 -4.29
C SER A 365 19.48 20.10 -3.42
N PRO A 366 20.52 20.58 -2.71
CA PRO A 366 20.45 21.82 -1.94
C PRO A 366 20.12 23.05 -2.81
N ASP A 367 20.42 22.99 -4.12
CA ASP A 367 20.12 24.06 -5.08
C ASP A 367 18.69 24.00 -5.63
N ALA A 368 17.91 22.98 -5.25
CA ALA A 368 16.52 22.83 -5.67
C ALA A 368 15.64 23.85 -4.93
N PRO A 369 14.85 24.67 -5.65
CA PRO A 369 13.88 25.53 -4.99
C PRO A 369 12.89 24.70 -4.16
N PRO A 370 12.48 25.17 -2.97
CA PRO A 370 11.51 24.47 -2.15
C PRO A 370 10.21 24.25 -2.93
N ASP A 371 9.51 23.16 -2.61
CA ASP A 371 8.22 22.80 -3.21
C ASP A 371 8.23 22.53 -4.73
N SER A 372 9.40 22.40 -5.37
CA SER A 372 9.53 22.04 -6.79
C SER A 372 8.85 20.72 -7.17
N ALA A 373 8.60 19.83 -6.20
CA ALA A 373 7.85 18.59 -6.42
C ALA A 373 6.40 18.84 -6.86
N VAL A 374 5.84 20.02 -6.61
CA VAL A 374 4.47 20.39 -6.98
C VAL A 374 4.20 20.24 -8.47
N PHE A 375 5.19 20.49 -9.33
CA PHE A 375 5.01 20.38 -10.78
C PHE A 375 4.78 18.94 -11.25
N PHE A 376 5.49 17.99 -10.64
CA PHE A 376 5.30 16.56 -10.92
C PHE A 376 4.00 16.05 -10.29
N ILE A 377 3.67 16.53 -9.09
CA ILE A 377 2.39 16.23 -8.43
C ILE A 377 1.24 16.68 -9.33
N SER A 378 1.24 17.93 -9.80
CA SER A 378 0.23 18.47 -10.72
C SER A 378 0.17 17.70 -12.04
N LEU A 379 1.31 17.28 -12.59
CA LEU A 379 1.33 16.43 -13.79
C LEU A 379 0.66 15.08 -13.54
N ILE A 380 0.98 14.39 -12.45
CA ILE A 380 0.38 13.09 -12.15
C ILE A 380 -1.11 13.23 -11.80
N THR A 381 -1.48 14.16 -10.93
CA THR A 381 -2.87 14.35 -10.51
C THR A 381 -3.77 14.78 -11.65
N SER A 382 -3.25 15.53 -12.63
CA SER A 382 -4.00 15.87 -13.85
C SER A 382 -4.29 14.65 -14.74
N ASN A 383 -3.47 13.60 -14.66
CA ASN A 383 -3.63 12.36 -15.42
C ASN A 383 -4.36 11.24 -14.65
N LEU A 384 -4.41 11.28 -13.31
CA LEU A 384 -4.97 10.20 -12.47
C LEU A 384 -6.37 9.74 -12.89
N ARG A 385 -7.24 10.67 -13.31
CA ARG A 385 -8.61 10.36 -13.78
C ARG A 385 -8.66 9.68 -15.14
N ALA A 386 -7.66 9.93 -15.99
CA ALA A 386 -7.60 9.42 -17.36
C ALA A 386 -6.83 8.09 -17.48
N ILE A 387 -6.13 7.67 -16.41
CA ILE A 387 -5.43 6.37 -16.37
C ILE A 387 -6.44 5.24 -16.57
N ARG A 388 -6.15 4.32 -17.49
CA ARG A 388 -7.03 3.19 -17.81
C ARG A 388 -6.72 1.97 -16.95
N THR A 389 -5.44 1.72 -16.68
CA THR A 389 -5.00 0.48 -16.03
C THR A 389 -4.90 0.61 -14.50
N ALA A 390 -5.49 -0.34 -13.76
CA ALA A 390 -5.43 -0.36 -12.28
C ALA A 390 -4.00 -0.39 -11.71
N SER A 391 -3.06 -1.12 -12.32
CA SER A 391 -1.66 -1.18 -11.89
C SER A 391 -0.93 0.15 -12.05
N VAL A 392 -1.19 0.86 -13.16
CA VAL A 392 -0.62 2.18 -13.41
C VAL A 392 -1.21 3.19 -12.45
N ARG A 393 -2.50 3.09 -12.14
CA ARG A 393 -3.18 3.93 -11.14
C ARG A 393 -2.59 3.76 -9.73
N ILE A 394 -2.36 2.52 -9.31
CA ILE A 394 -1.66 2.19 -8.05
C ILE A 394 -0.24 2.79 -8.05
N SER A 395 0.50 2.61 -9.14
CA SER A 395 1.85 3.13 -9.27
C SER A 395 1.90 4.66 -9.24
N ALA A 396 0.93 5.32 -9.88
CA ALA A 396 0.77 6.77 -9.85
C ALA A 396 0.49 7.29 -8.44
N MET A 397 -0.45 6.69 -7.70
CA MET A 397 -0.72 7.07 -6.30
C MET A 397 0.51 6.91 -5.42
N ARG A 398 1.25 5.79 -5.57
CA ARG A 398 2.50 5.55 -4.85
C ARG A 398 3.55 6.62 -5.16
N LEU A 399 3.70 6.97 -6.43
CA LEU A 399 4.66 7.99 -6.88
C LEU A 399 4.31 9.37 -6.31
N VAL A 400 3.03 9.76 -6.31
CA VAL A 400 2.60 11.04 -5.74
C VAL A 400 2.88 11.12 -4.23
N VAL A 401 2.64 10.04 -3.47
CA VAL A 401 2.96 9.99 -2.03
C VAL A 401 4.47 10.03 -1.76
N GLN A 402 5.29 9.54 -2.69
CA GLN A 402 6.75 9.65 -2.58
C GLN A 402 7.22 11.07 -2.88
N LEU A 403 6.70 11.69 -3.94
CA LEU A 403 7.04 13.05 -4.32
C LEU A 403 6.55 14.09 -3.30
N SER A 404 5.43 13.84 -2.62
CA SER A 404 4.92 14.74 -1.58
C SER A 404 5.84 14.88 -0.37
N ARG A 405 6.81 13.97 -0.17
CA ARG A 405 7.86 14.10 0.86
C ARG A 405 8.87 15.22 0.56
N HIS A 406 8.93 15.67 -0.69
CA HIS A 406 9.74 16.79 -1.15
C HIS A 406 8.92 18.07 -1.33
N ALA A 407 7.73 18.11 -0.74
CA ALA A 407 6.83 19.27 -0.75
C ALA A 407 6.39 19.60 0.69
N SER A 408 5.96 20.83 0.89
CA SER A 408 5.35 21.30 2.13
C SER A 408 4.07 20.53 2.46
N ALA A 409 3.74 20.45 3.75
CA ALA A 409 2.54 19.74 4.20
C ALA A 409 1.26 20.33 3.60
N SER A 410 1.20 21.65 3.39
CA SER A 410 0.05 22.30 2.74
C SER A 410 -0.14 21.81 1.30
N ILE A 411 0.93 21.62 0.53
CA ILE A 411 0.84 21.05 -0.83
C ILE A 411 0.34 19.60 -0.78
N ALA A 412 0.87 18.79 0.13
CA ALA A 412 0.43 17.41 0.32
C ALA A 412 -1.06 17.33 0.68
N LEU A 413 -1.52 18.15 1.63
CA LEU A 413 -2.90 18.14 2.12
C LEU A 413 -3.89 18.74 1.11
N GLN A 414 -3.53 19.83 0.43
CA GLN A 414 -4.48 20.53 -0.46
C GLN A 414 -4.46 20.00 -1.90
N ARG A 415 -3.35 19.42 -2.36
CA ARG A 415 -3.16 18.99 -3.76
C ARG A 415 -3.06 17.50 -3.99
N VAL A 416 -2.76 16.70 -2.95
CA VAL A 416 -2.66 15.23 -3.07
C VAL A 416 -3.83 14.54 -2.39
N LEU A 417 -4.09 14.88 -1.12
CA LEU A 417 -5.11 14.19 -0.32
C LEU A 417 -6.49 14.15 -0.99
N PRO A 418 -7.02 15.22 -1.62
CA PRO A 418 -8.35 15.16 -2.23
C PRO A 418 -8.42 14.18 -3.40
N TYR A 419 -7.33 14.03 -4.16
CA TYR A 419 -7.27 13.04 -5.23
C TYR A 419 -7.28 11.63 -4.66
N LEU A 420 -6.49 11.35 -3.61
CA LEU A 420 -6.49 10.03 -2.97
C LEU A 420 -7.85 9.69 -2.35
N VAL A 421 -8.50 10.63 -1.67
CA VAL A 421 -9.86 10.44 -1.12
C VAL A 421 -10.86 10.19 -2.24
N SER A 422 -10.77 10.90 -3.37
CA SER A 422 -11.65 10.64 -4.53
C SER A 422 -11.45 9.26 -5.14
N GLN A 423 -10.26 8.64 -4.98
CA GLN A 423 -10.04 7.25 -5.41
C GLN A 423 -10.72 6.24 -4.49
N VAL A 424 -11.08 6.62 -3.27
CA VAL A 424 -11.85 5.80 -2.32
C VAL A 424 -13.36 5.97 -2.54
N GLU A 425 -13.82 7.22 -2.74
CA GLU A 425 -15.24 7.61 -2.78
C GLU A 425 -16.08 7.05 -3.93
N ASP A 426 -15.46 6.60 -5.03
CA ASP A 426 -16.08 6.25 -6.32
C ASP A 426 -16.75 7.45 -7.05
N PRO A 427 -16.38 7.76 -8.30
CA PRO A 427 -17.05 8.79 -9.10
C PRO A 427 -18.48 8.46 -9.62
N ASP A 428 -18.98 7.23 -9.53
CA ASP A 428 -20.15 6.78 -10.33
C ASP A 428 -21.55 7.03 -9.76
N VAL A 429 -21.74 7.93 -8.79
CA VAL A 429 -23.08 8.27 -8.25
C VAL A 429 -23.90 9.20 -9.17
N HIS A 430 -23.31 9.72 -10.26
CA HIS A 430 -23.99 10.62 -11.21
C HIS A 430 -23.76 10.24 -12.68
N ARG A 431 -24.17 9.05 -13.11
CA ARG A 431 -24.38 8.78 -14.54
C ARG A 431 -25.83 8.44 -14.83
N ASP A 432 -26.50 9.49 -15.31
CA ASP A 432 -27.68 9.42 -16.14
C ASP A 432 -27.35 8.69 -17.47
N ASP A 433 -28.41 8.15 -18.07
CA ASP A 433 -28.48 7.17 -19.16
C ASP A 433 -27.41 7.24 -20.29
N GLY A 434 -26.86 6.07 -20.66
CA GLY A 434 -26.53 5.77 -22.07
C GLY A 434 -25.10 5.90 -22.61
N ARG A 435 -24.04 6.22 -21.84
CA ARG A 435 -22.65 6.26 -22.38
C ARG A 435 -21.67 5.34 -21.64
N LYS A 436 -21.20 4.31 -22.37
CA LYS A 436 -20.07 3.38 -22.17
C LYS A 436 -19.49 3.31 -20.74
N ARG A 437 -19.61 2.11 -20.13
CA ARG A 437 -18.87 1.61 -18.96
C ARG A 437 -17.40 2.09 -18.98
N GLU A 438 -17.08 3.16 -18.27
CA GLU A 438 -15.72 3.38 -17.81
C GLU A 438 -15.57 2.56 -16.53
N GLN A 439 -14.56 1.71 -16.47
CA GLN A 439 -14.37 0.70 -15.42
C GLN A 439 -14.33 1.35 -14.03
N LEU A 440 -15.23 0.92 -13.13
CA LEU A 440 -15.16 1.25 -11.71
C LEU A 440 -13.74 1.01 -11.17
N PRO A 441 -13.22 1.86 -10.28
CA PRO A 441 -11.95 1.59 -9.61
C PRO A 441 -12.08 0.27 -8.82
N SER A 442 -11.24 -0.72 -9.18
CA SER A 442 -11.16 -2.00 -8.49
C SER A 442 -11.03 -1.80 -6.97
N SER A 443 -11.60 -2.70 -6.17
CA SER A 443 -11.43 -2.74 -4.71
C SER A 443 -9.95 -2.72 -4.29
N ALA A 444 -9.04 -3.21 -5.16
CA ALA A 444 -7.59 -3.09 -4.97
C ALA A 444 -7.08 -1.64 -5.02
N VAL A 445 -7.58 -0.84 -5.96
CA VAL A 445 -7.24 0.60 -6.10
C VAL A 445 -7.74 1.36 -4.87
N GLN A 446 -8.99 1.14 -4.46
CA GLN A 446 -9.56 1.76 -3.27
C GLN A 446 -8.80 1.38 -1.99
N SER A 447 -8.47 0.09 -1.84
CA SER A 447 -7.69 -0.40 -0.70
C SER A 447 -6.30 0.23 -0.64
N PHE A 448 -5.64 0.37 -1.80
CA PHE A 448 -4.33 1.01 -1.90
C PHE A 448 -4.40 2.54 -1.72
N ALA A 449 -5.51 3.17 -2.10
CA ALA A 449 -5.73 4.59 -1.84
C ALA A 449 -5.79 4.88 -0.33
N ILE A 450 -6.46 4.04 0.48
CA ILE A 450 -6.46 4.14 1.95
C ILE A 450 -5.03 4.02 2.52
N GLU A 451 -4.24 3.06 2.01
CA GLU A 451 -2.82 2.93 2.37
C GLU A 451 -2.05 4.21 2.05
N CYS A 452 -2.23 4.75 0.84
CA CYS A 452 -1.59 5.99 0.41
C CYS A 452 -2.00 7.18 1.28
N ILE A 453 -3.27 7.30 1.67
CA ILE A 453 -3.73 8.35 2.59
C ILE A 453 -3.01 8.24 3.93
N ALA A 454 -2.98 7.05 4.53
CA ALA A 454 -2.32 6.84 5.81
C ALA A 454 -0.80 7.12 5.76
N HIS A 455 -0.14 6.80 4.64
CA HIS A 455 1.27 7.10 4.43
C HIS A 455 1.56 8.56 4.07
N LEU A 456 0.61 9.24 3.42
CA LEU A 456 0.70 10.65 3.10
C LEU A 456 0.63 11.51 4.35
N VAL A 457 -0.33 11.26 5.24
CA VAL A 457 -0.60 12.12 6.41
C VAL A 457 0.34 11.87 7.58
N SER A 458 0.89 10.65 7.71
CA SER A 458 1.70 10.25 8.85
C SER A 458 2.99 11.05 9.10
N PRO A 459 3.77 11.48 8.08
CA PRO A 459 4.96 12.30 8.30
C PRO A 459 4.67 13.81 8.36
N LEU A 460 3.41 14.24 8.19
CA LEU A 460 3.09 15.66 8.04
C LEU A 460 2.90 16.34 9.39
N THR A 461 3.48 17.53 9.50
CA THR A 461 3.14 18.53 10.51
C THR A 461 2.34 19.64 9.82
N PRO A 462 1.10 19.94 10.26
CA PRO A 462 0.31 21.05 9.70
C PRO A 462 1.14 22.33 9.63
N VAL A 463 1.07 23.12 8.55
CA VAL A 463 1.78 24.40 8.47
C VAL A 463 0.85 25.54 8.86
N THR A 464 -0.40 25.52 8.38
CA THR A 464 -1.41 26.52 8.72
C THR A 464 -2.42 26.02 9.76
N PHE A 465 -3.24 26.92 10.29
CA PHE A 465 -4.36 26.54 11.16
C PHE A 465 -5.37 25.67 10.39
N GLU A 466 -5.65 26.01 9.14
CA GLU A 466 -6.58 25.29 8.28
C GLU A 466 -6.07 23.85 7.98
N ASP A 467 -4.76 23.66 7.81
CA ASP A 467 -4.15 22.34 7.64
C ASP A 467 -4.39 21.43 8.87
N SER A 468 -4.45 22.01 10.07
CA SER A 468 -4.69 21.26 11.32
C SER A 468 -6.12 20.73 11.44
N LEU A 469 -7.07 21.30 10.69
CA LEU A 469 -8.49 20.93 10.69
C LEU A 469 -8.82 19.78 9.73
N VAL A 470 -7.86 19.31 8.94
CA VAL A 470 -8.10 18.31 7.87
C VAL A 470 -8.75 17.02 8.40
N PHE A 471 -8.40 16.54 9.59
CA PHE A 471 -9.02 15.34 10.14
C PHE A 471 -10.47 15.58 10.60
N THR A 472 -10.75 16.71 11.25
CA THR A 472 -12.07 17.02 11.81
C THR A 472 -13.07 17.48 10.76
N GLU A 473 -12.64 18.26 9.77
CA GLU A 473 -13.56 18.89 8.80
C GLU A 473 -13.63 18.15 7.46
N TYR A 474 -12.62 17.33 7.13
CA TYR A 474 -12.54 16.68 5.82
C TYR A 474 -12.42 15.15 5.93
N LEU A 475 -11.32 14.62 6.44
CA LEU A 475 -10.98 13.21 6.25
C LEU A 475 -11.92 12.24 6.98
N LEU A 476 -12.12 12.41 8.30
CA LEU A 476 -12.96 11.50 9.09
C LEU A 476 -14.46 11.62 8.75
N PRO A 477 -15.03 12.82 8.53
CA PRO A 477 -16.40 12.94 8.05
C PRO A 477 -16.62 12.24 6.70
N ARG A 478 -15.69 12.38 5.75
CA ARG A 478 -15.78 11.69 4.45
C ARG A 478 -15.76 10.17 4.64
N PHE A 479 -14.80 9.64 5.39
CA PHE A 479 -14.72 8.20 5.66
C PHE A 479 -15.99 7.63 6.29
N ASN A 480 -16.60 8.34 7.26
CA ASN A 480 -17.88 7.95 7.83
C ASN A 480 -19.02 8.01 6.80
N GLY A 481 -19.03 9.01 5.93
CA GLY A 481 -20.11 9.24 4.95
C GLY A 481 -20.27 8.16 3.88
N PHE A 482 -19.21 7.42 3.55
CA PHE A 482 -19.25 6.35 2.54
C PHE A 482 -18.91 4.95 3.08
N LEU A 483 -18.69 4.80 4.38
CA LEU A 483 -18.26 3.54 5.00
C LEU A 483 -19.16 2.34 4.66
N GLU A 484 -20.47 2.55 4.67
CA GLU A 484 -21.48 1.51 4.39
C GLU A 484 -21.46 1.02 2.93
N ARG A 485 -20.84 1.76 2.01
CA ARG A 485 -20.74 1.41 0.59
C ARG A 485 -19.44 0.68 0.25
N LEU A 486 -18.51 0.58 1.19
CA LEU A 486 -17.18 0.01 0.94
C LEU A 486 -17.22 -1.53 0.94
N SER A 487 -16.46 -2.13 0.02
CA SER A 487 -16.27 -3.58 -0.02
C SER A 487 -15.36 -4.10 1.10
N VAL A 488 -15.49 -5.38 1.46
CA VAL A 488 -14.71 -6.03 2.53
C VAL A 488 -13.19 -5.81 2.40
N PRO A 489 -12.54 -5.93 1.21
CA PRO A 489 -11.11 -5.64 1.08
C PRO A 489 -10.72 -4.21 1.46
N VAL A 490 -11.58 -3.25 1.15
CA VAL A 490 -11.37 -1.84 1.44
C VAL A 490 -11.55 -1.57 2.94
N LEU A 491 -12.56 -2.18 3.56
CA LEU A 491 -12.78 -2.15 5.01
C LEU A 491 -11.60 -2.78 5.77
N LEU A 492 -11.03 -3.89 5.28
CA LEU A 492 -9.82 -4.50 5.83
C LEU A 492 -8.61 -3.54 5.77
N SER A 493 -8.45 -2.81 4.66
CA SER A 493 -7.41 -1.78 4.53
C SER A 493 -7.64 -0.63 5.52
N LEU A 494 -8.88 -0.15 5.65
CA LEU A 494 -9.22 0.90 6.62
C LEU A 494 -8.94 0.46 8.05
N ALA A 495 -9.39 -0.74 8.44
CA ALA A 495 -9.14 -1.30 9.77
C ALA A 495 -7.64 -1.44 10.08
N LYS A 496 -6.83 -1.86 9.09
CA LYS A 496 -5.38 -1.98 9.22
C LYS A 496 -4.71 -0.63 9.51
N TYR A 497 -5.18 0.45 8.92
CA TYR A 497 -4.56 1.78 9.03
C TYR A 497 -5.25 2.73 10.01
N LEU A 498 -6.41 2.36 10.57
CA LEU A 498 -7.19 3.21 11.47
C LEU A 498 -6.37 3.69 12.68
N GLY A 499 -5.58 2.82 13.31
CA GLY A 499 -4.74 3.22 14.44
C GLY A 499 -3.68 4.25 14.07
N ARG A 500 -3.08 4.16 12.87
CA ARG A 500 -2.15 5.19 12.38
C ARG A 500 -2.89 6.50 12.13
N LEU A 501 -4.07 6.46 11.50
CA LEU A 501 -4.89 7.65 11.28
C LEU A 501 -5.30 8.32 12.60
N GLY A 502 -5.65 7.54 13.63
CA GLY A 502 -5.93 8.07 14.98
C GLY A 502 -4.72 8.78 15.60
N GLU A 503 -3.53 8.19 15.52
CA GLU A 503 -2.31 8.84 16.00
C GLU A 503 -2.02 10.16 15.25
N CYS A 504 -2.20 10.17 13.93
CA CYS A 504 -2.04 11.40 13.13
C CYS A 504 -3.08 12.45 13.50
N ALA A 505 -4.34 12.04 13.68
CA ALA A 505 -5.42 12.94 14.09
C ALA A 505 -5.13 13.58 15.45
N LEU A 506 -4.56 12.82 16.40
CA LEU A 506 -4.12 13.35 17.69
C LEU A 506 -2.97 14.36 17.53
N ALA A 507 -1.98 14.06 16.68
CA ALA A 507 -0.87 14.97 16.41
C ALA A 507 -1.34 16.29 15.80
N PHE A 508 -2.22 16.23 14.79
CA PHE A 508 -2.83 17.41 14.16
C PHE A 508 -3.66 18.22 15.16
N SER A 509 -4.41 17.55 16.04
CA SER A 509 -5.17 18.21 17.10
C SER A 509 -4.28 18.94 18.12
N ARG A 510 -3.09 18.43 18.43
CA ARG A 510 -2.12 19.11 19.31
C ARG A 510 -1.53 20.35 18.64
N GLU A 511 -1.13 20.24 17.38
CA GLU A 511 -0.63 21.37 16.58
C GLU A 511 -1.67 22.47 16.41
N LYS A 512 -2.95 22.10 16.24
CA LYS A 512 -4.08 23.05 16.23
C LYS A 512 -4.07 23.93 17.48
N LYS A 513 -3.87 23.34 18.67
CA LYS A 513 -3.86 24.07 19.95
C LYS A 513 -2.71 25.07 20.01
N GLU A 514 -1.51 24.64 19.64
CA GLU A 514 -0.31 25.49 19.66
C GLU A 514 -0.44 26.67 18.69
N LYS A 515 -0.97 26.45 17.48
CA LYS A 515 -1.14 27.50 16.47
C LYS A 515 -2.32 28.44 16.74
N ARG A 516 -3.36 27.97 17.43
CA ARG A 516 -4.49 28.79 17.89
C ARG A 516 -4.06 29.75 19.01
N TRP A 517 -3.20 29.29 19.92
CA TRP A 517 -2.64 30.13 21.00
C TRP A 517 -1.92 31.38 20.46
N ASN A 518 -1.28 31.25 19.30
CA ASN A 518 -0.56 32.36 18.65
C ASN A 518 -1.48 33.38 17.93
N ARG A 519 -2.82 33.26 18.00
CA ARG A 519 -3.80 34.14 17.30
C ARG A 519 -4.59 35.12 18.19
N GLU A 520 -4.19 35.33 19.46
CA GLU A 520 -4.80 36.21 20.49
C GLU A 520 -6.09 35.72 21.20
N GLU A 521 -6.23 36.19 22.45
CA GLU A 521 -7.05 35.74 23.58
C GLU A 521 -8.53 36.16 23.48
N ASP A 522 -9.47 35.22 23.66
CA ASP A 522 -10.88 35.55 23.93
C ASP A 522 -11.54 34.44 24.78
N ASP A 523 -12.20 34.78 25.89
CA ASP A 523 -12.65 33.82 26.93
C ASP A 523 -13.80 32.89 26.51
N THR A 524 -14.44 33.13 25.36
CA THR A 524 -15.45 32.23 24.75
C THR A 524 -14.86 30.94 24.17
N GLN A 525 -13.53 30.79 24.22
CA GLN A 525 -12.79 29.73 23.53
C GLN A 525 -12.81 28.34 24.20
N TRP A 526 -13.01 28.26 25.52
CA TRP A 526 -12.95 26.98 26.27
C TRP A 526 -14.10 26.01 25.94
N GLU A 527 -15.28 26.51 25.59
CA GLU A 527 -16.43 25.69 25.19
C GLU A 527 -16.24 25.09 23.79
N SER A 528 -15.68 25.86 22.86
CA SER A 528 -15.32 25.42 21.50
C SER A 528 -14.26 24.30 21.51
N GLU A 529 -13.31 24.32 22.44
CA GLU A 529 -12.27 23.29 22.56
C GLU A 529 -12.80 21.94 23.02
N ARG A 530 -13.74 21.94 23.97
CA ARG A 530 -14.37 20.69 24.42
C ARG A 530 -15.23 20.10 23.31
N ASP A 531 -15.87 20.94 22.51
CA ASP A 531 -16.72 20.51 21.41
C ASP A 531 -15.91 19.90 20.24
N ASP A 532 -14.75 20.48 19.92
CA ASP A 532 -13.84 19.96 18.90
C ASP A 532 -13.24 18.59 19.27
N GLY A 533 -12.74 18.46 20.50
CA GLY A 533 -12.19 17.18 21.00
C GLY A 533 -13.25 16.08 21.04
N LYS A 534 -14.48 16.43 21.45
CA LYS A 534 -15.64 15.52 21.40
C LYS A 534 -15.99 15.14 19.97
N SER A 535 -16.00 16.08 19.03
CA SER A 535 -16.30 15.82 17.62
C SER A 535 -15.29 14.87 17.00
N LEU A 536 -14.00 15.08 17.27
CA LEU A 536 -12.93 14.21 16.81
C LEU A 536 -13.03 12.79 17.42
N SER A 537 -13.26 12.70 18.73
CA SER A 537 -13.46 11.41 19.42
C SER A 537 -14.71 10.68 18.91
N THR A 538 -15.80 11.40 18.65
CA THR A 538 -17.05 10.85 18.12
C THR A 538 -16.86 10.32 16.70
N ALA A 539 -16.19 11.08 15.82
CA ALA A 539 -15.94 10.65 14.45
C ALA A 539 -15.06 9.39 14.39
N MET A 540 -14.04 9.29 15.24
CA MET A 540 -13.19 8.09 15.34
C MET A 540 -13.93 6.91 15.98
N SER A 541 -14.74 7.16 17.01
CA SER A 541 -15.61 6.16 17.64
C SER A 541 -16.55 5.55 16.61
N ASN A 542 -17.23 6.37 15.79
CA ASN A 542 -18.15 5.90 14.75
C ASN A 542 -17.47 4.98 13.73
N LEU A 543 -16.26 5.34 13.27
CA LEU A 543 -15.47 4.50 12.37
C LEU A 543 -15.11 3.17 13.04
N PHE A 544 -14.62 3.21 14.28
CA PHE A 544 -14.25 2.00 15.01
C PHE A 544 -15.46 1.09 15.23
N SER A 545 -16.58 1.62 15.75
CA SER A 545 -17.79 0.85 16.03
C SER A 545 -18.40 0.27 14.75
N SER A 546 -18.44 1.02 13.65
CA SER A 546 -18.96 0.49 12.39
C SER A 546 -18.03 -0.55 11.77
N LEU A 547 -16.70 -0.39 11.82
CA LEU A 547 -15.78 -1.47 11.39
C LEU A 547 -15.90 -2.71 12.28
N HIS A 548 -16.09 -2.53 13.58
CA HIS A 548 -16.26 -3.62 14.54
C HIS A 548 -17.59 -4.36 14.38
N SER A 549 -18.59 -3.76 13.73
CA SER A 549 -19.88 -4.40 13.43
C SER A 549 -19.89 -5.18 12.10
N LYS A 550 -18.83 -5.11 11.29
CA LYS A 550 -18.70 -5.83 10.00
C LYS A 550 -18.24 -7.29 10.19
N ASP A 551 -17.77 -7.93 9.13
CA ASP A 551 -17.30 -9.33 9.13
C ASP A 551 -16.18 -9.60 10.14
N ASN A 552 -16.09 -10.83 10.63
CA ASN A 552 -15.08 -11.24 11.61
C ASN A 552 -13.64 -10.97 11.15
N GLU A 553 -13.36 -11.08 9.84
CA GLU A 553 -12.04 -10.73 9.28
C GLU A 553 -11.67 -9.25 9.48
N VAL A 554 -12.65 -8.33 9.38
CA VAL A 554 -12.43 -6.89 9.61
C VAL A 554 -12.13 -6.63 11.08
N LYS A 555 -12.90 -7.25 11.98
CA LYS A 555 -12.71 -7.16 13.44
C LYS A 555 -11.31 -7.66 13.85
N LEU A 556 -10.88 -8.81 13.33
CA LEU A 556 -9.56 -9.39 13.61
C LEU A 556 -8.41 -8.46 13.19
N VAL A 557 -8.54 -7.77 12.06
CA VAL A 557 -7.53 -6.80 11.61
C VAL A 557 -7.54 -5.54 12.48
N LEU A 558 -8.73 -5.05 12.84
CA LEU A 558 -8.92 -3.85 13.65
C LEU A 558 -8.24 -3.95 15.02
N VAL A 559 -8.36 -5.10 15.69
CA VAL A 559 -7.82 -5.32 17.05
C VAL A 559 -6.36 -5.75 17.09
N ARG A 560 -5.65 -5.77 15.95
CA ARG A 560 -4.23 -6.17 15.94
C ARG A 560 -3.40 -5.27 16.88
N PRO A 561 -2.42 -5.84 17.61
CA PRO A 561 -1.65 -5.11 18.63
C PRO A 561 -1.09 -3.75 18.18
N ASN A 562 -0.55 -3.67 16.96
CA ASN A 562 0.04 -2.45 16.43
C ASN A 562 -0.97 -1.33 16.17
N SER A 563 -2.16 -1.66 15.65
CA SER A 563 -3.22 -0.68 15.38
C SER A 563 -3.91 -0.30 16.69
N LEU A 564 -4.26 -1.31 17.50
CA LEU A 564 -4.98 -1.13 18.75
C LEU A 564 -4.20 -0.32 19.78
N LYS A 565 -2.88 -0.50 19.89
CA LYS A 565 -2.05 0.34 20.79
C LYS A 565 -2.11 1.82 20.44
N ARG A 566 -2.17 2.16 19.15
CA ARG A 566 -2.27 3.55 18.68
C ARG A 566 -3.68 4.11 18.93
N LEU A 567 -4.71 3.30 18.68
CA LEU A 567 -6.10 3.66 19.00
C LEU A 567 -6.29 3.88 20.50
N TYR A 568 -5.74 3.01 21.34
CA TYR A 568 -5.79 3.19 22.79
C TYR A 568 -5.13 4.51 23.21
N THR A 569 -3.96 4.83 22.66
CA THR A 569 -3.27 6.11 22.93
C THR A 569 -4.13 7.30 22.51
N PHE A 570 -4.84 7.21 21.39
CA PHE A 570 -5.79 8.23 20.95
C PHE A 570 -6.96 8.39 21.92
N PHE A 571 -7.67 7.29 22.25
CA PHE A 571 -8.84 7.34 23.13
C PHE A 571 -8.49 7.69 24.59
N ASP A 572 -7.33 7.27 25.10
CA ASP A 572 -6.80 7.70 26.40
C ASP A 572 -6.55 9.21 26.42
N ALA A 573 -5.98 9.77 25.35
CA ALA A 573 -5.80 11.21 25.23
C ALA A 573 -7.11 12.00 25.08
N MET A 574 -8.17 11.37 24.56
CA MET A 574 -9.52 11.95 24.46
C MET A 574 -10.39 11.70 25.69
N GLY A 575 -9.94 10.88 26.65
CA GLY A 575 -10.65 10.60 27.90
C GLY A 575 -11.75 9.53 27.80
N THR A 576 -11.74 8.67 26.78
CA THR A 576 -12.73 7.58 26.59
C THR A 576 -12.11 6.20 26.27
N PRO A 577 -11.04 5.74 26.96
CA PRO A 577 -10.38 4.46 26.66
C PRO A 577 -11.27 3.23 26.86
N GLU A 578 -12.28 3.29 27.72
CA GLU A 578 -13.22 2.20 28.03
C GLU A 578 -14.10 1.78 26.85
N LEU A 579 -14.29 2.66 25.85
CA LEU A 579 -15.05 2.36 24.63
C LEU A 579 -14.44 1.18 23.84
N LEU A 580 -13.11 1.10 23.79
CA LEU A 580 -12.44 -0.01 23.08
C LEU A 580 -12.74 -1.35 23.74
N LEU A 581 -12.68 -1.38 25.08
CA LEU A 581 -12.92 -2.60 25.85
C LEU A 581 -14.38 -3.06 25.71
N SER A 582 -15.36 -2.15 25.75
CA SER A 582 -16.78 -2.50 25.64
C SER A 582 -17.12 -3.17 24.31
N HIS A 583 -16.57 -2.65 23.20
CA HIS A 583 -16.69 -3.29 21.90
C HIS A 583 -15.95 -4.63 21.84
N MET A 584 -14.72 -4.70 22.35
CA MET A 584 -13.93 -5.92 22.32
C MET A 584 -14.56 -7.07 23.12
N ILE A 585 -15.26 -6.80 24.23
CA ILE A 585 -15.97 -7.84 25.01
C ILE A 585 -16.97 -8.63 24.13
N THR A 586 -17.60 -7.99 23.14
CA THR A 586 -18.54 -8.67 22.23
C THR A 586 -17.88 -9.79 21.42
N MET A 587 -16.56 -9.79 21.26
CA MET A 587 -15.80 -10.86 20.59
C MET A 587 -15.85 -12.20 21.35
N LEU A 588 -16.11 -12.15 22.67
CA LEU A 588 -16.27 -13.36 23.49
C LEU A 588 -17.58 -14.09 23.23
N ASN A 589 -18.58 -13.42 22.63
CA ASN A 589 -19.86 -14.02 22.26
C ASN A 589 -19.78 -14.84 20.97
N GLU A 590 -18.70 -14.71 20.18
CA GLU A 590 -18.50 -15.50 18.98
C GLU A 590 -18.22 -16.96 19.36
N THR A 591 -19.12 -17.87 18.98
CA THR A 591 -19.04 -19.29 19.34
C THR A 591 -18.36 -20.12 18.26
N VAL A 592 -18.44 -19.71 16.99
CA VAL A 592 -17.96 -20.47 15.84
C VAL A 592 -16.49 -20.15 15.54
N ASP A 593 -16.15 -18.88 15.47
CA ASP A 593 -14.79 -18.44 15.13
C ASP A 593 -13.94 -18.17 16.38
N TRP A 594 -13.20 -19.19 16.83
CA TRP A 594 -12.33 -19.10 18.01
C TRP A 594 -11.24 -18.01 17.88
N ARG A 595 -10.87 -17.60 16.66
CA ARG A 595 -9.84 -16.57 16.42
C ARG A 595 -10.24 -15.25 17.04
N MET A 596 -11.55 -14.96 17.10
CA MET A 596 -12.10 -13.76 17.74
C MET A 596 -11.80 -13.74 19.24
N ARG A 597 -12.02 -14.86 19.93
CA ARG A 597 -11.74 -15.00 21.36
C ARG A 597 -10.24 -14.94 21.65
N VAL A 598 -9.42 -15.57 20.80
CA VAL A 598 -7.95 -15.43 20.86
C VAL A 598 -7.51 -13.98 20.72
N ALA A 599 -7.98 -13.28 19.69
CA ALA A 599 -7.62 -11.89 19.44
C ALA A 599 -8.05 -10.97 20.59
N PHE A 600 -9.18 -11.23 21.24
CA PHE A 600 -9.58 -10.52 22.46
C PHE A 600 -8.52 -10.66 23.57
N TYR A 601 -8.12 -11.88 23.93
CA TYR A 601 -7.19 -12.10 25.04
C TYR A 601 -5.76 -11.63 24.75
N GLU A 602 -5.31 -11.68 23.50
CA GLU A 602 -4.04 -11.07 23.09
C GLU A 602 -4.06 -9.54 23.20
N SER A 603 -5.21 -8.95 22.95
CA SER A 603 -5.42 -7.50 22.93
C SER A 603 -5.73 -6.90 24.29
N LEU A 604 -6.32 -7.68 25.20
CA LEU A 604 -6.78 -7.24 26.52
C LEU A 604 -5.69 -6.51 27.36
N PRO A 605 -4.44 -7.00 27.46
CA PRO A 605 -3.40 -6.31 28.23
C PRO A 605 -3.01 -4.94 27.65
N LEU A 606 -3.30 -4.67 26.38
CA LEU A 606 -2.97 -3.40 25.72
C LEU A 606 -3.97 -2.30 26.07
N VAL A 607 -5.24 -2.67 26.26
CA VAL A 607 -6.34 -1.73 26.54
C VAL A 607 -6.59 -1.53 28.04
N VAL A 608 -6.05 -2.40 28.89
CA VAL A 608 -6.18 -2.30 30.35
C VAL A 608 -4.81 -1.98 30.97
N LYS A 609 -4.45 -0.68 31.00
CA LYS A 609 -3.10 -0.23 31.40
C LYS A 609 -3.04 0.59 32.70
N ARG A 610 -4.15 1.17 33.18
CA ARG A 610 -4.18 2.00 34.41
C ARG A 610 -4.92 1.31 35.55
N ARG A 611 -4.48 1.62 36.77
CA ARG A 611 -4.86 0.96 38.04
C ARG A 611 -6.27 1.26 38.54
N ASP A 612 -6.91 2.33 38.06
CA ASP A 612 -7.86 3.00 38.93
C ASP A 612 -9.31 2.49 38.83
N HIS A 613 -9.76 1.91 37.70
CA HIS A 613 -11.20 1.63 37.51
C HIS A 613 -11.59 0.28 36.84
N CYS A 614 -10.66 -0.59 36.44
CA CYS A 614 -11.00 -1.80 35.64
C CYS A 614 -10.87 -3.16 36.35
N SER A 615 -10.36 -3.26 37.58
CA SER A 615 -10.19 -4.58 38.22
C SER A 615 -11.52 -5.28 38.55
N SER A 616 -12.58 -4.50 38.81
CA SER A 616 -13.93 -4.99 39.10
C SER A 616 -14.67 -5.36 37.81
N GLY A 617 -14.32 -6.50 37.22
CA GLY A 617 -15.01 -7.02 36.03
C GLY A 617 -14.16 -7.95 35.17
N LEU A 618 -12.83 -7.89 35.29
CA LEU A 618 -11.91 -8.75 34.53
C LEU A 618 -11.94 -10.21 34.98
N GLY A 619 -12.24 -10.46 36.26
CA GLY A 619 -12.27 -11.81 36.83
C GLY A 619 -13.15 -12.78 36.02
N PRO A 620 -14.46 -12.49 35.86
CA PRO A 620 -15.35 -13.31 35.06
C PRO A 620 -14.89 -13.50 33.61
N LEU A 621 -14.36 -12.44 32.97
CA LEU A 621 -13.89 -12.49 31.57
C LEU A 621 -12.67 -13.42 31.39
N LEU A 622 -11.73 -13.37 32.34
CA LEU A 622 -10.55 -14.24 32.34
C LEU A 622 -10.92 -15.69 32.71
N GLN A 623 -11.85 -15.88 33.65
CA GLN A 623 -12.36 -17.21 33.98
C GLN A 623 -13.11 -17.87 32.83
N GLN A 624 -13.90 -17.10 32.06
CA GLN A 624 -14.57 -17.59 30.86
C GLN A 624 -13.56 -18.18 29.87
N GLY A 625 -12.41 -17.51 29.67
CA GLY A 625 -11.37 -17.97 28.75
C GLY A 625 -10.55 -19.16 29.26
N LEU A 626 -10.32 -19.26 30.57
CA LEU A 626 -9.73 -20.45 31.18
C LEU A 626 -10.65 -21.68 31.06
N ARG A 627 -11.94 -21.48 30.83
CA ARG A 627 -12.96 -22.52 30.64
C ARG A 627 -13.37 -22.67 29.17
N ASP A 628 -12.58 -22.15 28.23
CA ASP A 628 -12.85 -22.34 26.81
C ASP A 628 -12.49 -23.77 26.37
N GLN A 629 -13.20 -24.28 25.36
CA GLN A 629 -12.95 -25.61 24.78
C GLN A 629 -11.72 -25.60 23.87
N GLU A 630 -11.39 -24.44 23.31
CA GLU A 630 -10.26 -24.28 22.38
C GLU A 630 -8.96 -24.05 23.15
N GLU A 631 -8.04 -25.00 23.05
CA GLU A 631 -6.75 -24.98 23.77
C GLU A 631 -5.92 -23.71 23.48
N LEU A 632 -6.03 -23.16 22.27
CA LEU A 632 -5.32 -21.93 21.92
C LEU A 632 -5.90 -20.71 22.64
N VAL A 633 -7.22 -20.64 22.84
CA VAL A 633 -7.86 -19.60 23.65
C VAL A 633 -7.33 -19.67 25.08
N VAL A 634 -7.35 -20.85 25.70
CA VAL A 634 -6.83 -21.08 27.06
C VAL A 634 -5.36 -20.65 27.18
N SER A 635 -4.52 -21.01 26.21
CA SER A 635 -3.12 -20.59 26.16
C SER A 635 -2.97 -19.06 26.12
N ARG A 636 -3.74 -18.37 25.28
CA ARG A 636 -3.70 -16.90 25.21
C ARG A 636 -4.22 -16.23 26.48
N VAL A 637 -5.24 -16.80 27.12
CA VAL A 637 -5.78 -16.31 28.39
C VAL A 637 -4.72 -16.40 29.50
N LEU A 638 -4.01 -17.52 29.60
CA LEU A 638 -2.92 -17.69 30.57
C LEU A 638 -1.81 -16.65 30.37
N SER A 639 -1.41 -16.41 29.11
CA SER A 639 -0.46 -15.34 28.79
C SER A 639 -1.02 -13.96 29.11
N SER A 640 -2.31 -13.71 28.87
CA SER A 640 -2.99 -12.46 29.19
C SER A 640 -3.00 -12.20 30.70
N ILE A 641 -3.34 -13.21 31.51
CA ILE A 641 -3.29 -13.15 32.99
C ILE A 641 -1.87 -12.82 33.45
N ARG A 642 -0.85 -13.47 32.87
CA ARG A 642 0.56 -13.20 33.18
C ARG A 642 0.94 -11.74 32.93
N LEU A 643 0.60 -11.20 31.76
CA LEU A 643 0.89 -9.81 31.40
C LEU A 643 0.13 -8.80 32.26
N LEU A 644 -1.14 -9.08 32.59
CA LEU A 644 -1.96 -8.26 33.48
C LEU A 644 -1.49 -8.30 34.95
N ALA A 645 -0.92 -9.43 35.38
CA ALA A 645 -0.28 -9.55 36.68
C ALA A 645 0.99 -8.69 36.74
N LEU A 646 1.84 -8.75 35.70
CA LEU A 646 3.06 -7.92 35.59
C LEU A 646 2.77 -6.43 35.57
N SER A 647 1.68 -6.01 34.93
CA SER A 647 1.27 -4.60 34.90
C SER A 647 0.67 -4.11 36.22
N GLY A 648 0.45 -5.00 37.20
CA GLY A 648 -0.09 -4.65 38.51
C GLY A 648 -1.58 -4.23 38.47
N VAL A 649 -2.31 -4.63 37.43
CA VAL A 649 -3.74 -4.37 37.24
C VAL A 649 -4.60 -5.36 38.05
N LEU A 650 -4.16 -6.61 38.16
CA LEU A 650 -4.90 -7.63 38.90
C LEU A 650 -4.66 -7.50 40.40
N THR A 651 -5.74 -7.47 41.19
CA THR A 651 -5.64 -7.47 42.65
C THR A 651 -5.14 -8.84 43.15
N PRO A 652 -4.30 -8.89 44.21
CA PRO A 652 -3.85 -10.16 44.77
C PRO A 652 -5.01 -11.09 45.16
N SER A 653 -6.13 -10.53 45.66
CA SER A 653 -7.32 -11.31 45.96
C SER A 653 -7.86 -12.04 44.72
N LEU A 654 -8.06 -11.33 43.61
CA LEU A 654 -8.56 -11.91 42.35
C LEU A 654 -7.61 -12.99 41.81
N VAL A 655 -6.30 -12.75 41.87
CA VAL A 655 -5.29 -13.72 41.44
C VAL A 655 -5.38 -14.99 42.29
N HIS A 656 -5.38 -14.86 43.62
CA HIS A 656 -5.30 -15.99 44.54
C HIS A 656 -6.59 -16.81 44.69
N SER A 657 -7.75 -16.14 44.81
CA SER A 657 -9.02 -16.80 45.11
C SER A 657 -9.73 -17.34 43.88
N THR A 658 -9.46 -16.75 42.72
CA THR A 658 -10.29 -16.93 41.53
C THR A 658 -9.49 -17.47 40.36
N LEU A 659 -8.48 -16.75 39.89
CA LEU A 659 -7.75 -17.12 38.68
C LEU A 659 -6.83 -18.32 38.87
N LEU A 660 -6.07 -18.37 39.97
CA LEU A 660 -5.13 -19.47 40.22
C LEU A 660 -5.80 -20.81 40.50
N VAL A 661 -7.02 -20.79 41.04
CA VAL A 661 -7.78 -22.02 41.27
C VAL A 661 -8.12 -22.70 39.94
N ASP A 662 -8.39 -21.90 38.91
CA ASP A 662 -8.70 -22.38 37.57
C ASP A 662 -7.40 -22.58 36.74
N ALA A 663 -6.34 -21.80 36.97
CA ALA A 663 -5.10 -21.87 36.19
C ALA A 663 -4.15 -23.02 36.60
N ILE A 664 -3.97 -23.30 37.89
CA ILE A 664 -3.01 -24.31 38.39
C ILE A 664 -3.29 -25.73 37.86
N PRO A 665 -4.55 -26.21 37.78
CA PRO A 665 -4.84 -27.54 37.24
C PRO A 665 -4.26 -27.80 35.84
N PHE A 666 -4.10 -26.75 35.02
CA PHE A 666 -3.49 -26.85 33.69
C PHE A 666 -2.03 -27.32 33.68
N LEU A 667 -1.35 -27.40 34.83
CA LEU A 667 -0.05 -28.08 34.94
C LEU A 667 -0.11 -29.58 34.56
N LEU A 668 -1.30 -30.20 34.61
CA LEU A 668 -1.57 -31.59 34.22
C LEU A 668 -2.16 -31.74 32.81
N HIS A 669 -2.33 -30.64 32.08
CA HIS A 669 -3.00 -30.66 30.78
C HIS A 669 -2.20 -31.43 29.72
N PRO A 670 -2.81 -32.22 28.82
CA PRO A 670 -2.09 -32.96 27.77
C PRO A 670 -1.39 -32.10 26.70
N ASN A 671 -1.47 -30.77 26.79
CA ASN A 671 -0.87 -29.85 25.82
C ASN A 671 0.29 -29.12 26.50
N ASP A 672 1.51 -29.36 26.02
CA ASP A 672 2.71 -28.81 26.63
C ASP A 672 2.82 -27.29 26.51
N SER A 673 2.20 -26.67 25.50
CA SER A 673 2.13 -25.21 25.41
C SER A 673 1.30 -24.64 26.55
N ILE A 674 0.15 -25.24 26.87
CA ILE A 674 -0.68 -24.81 28.01
C ILE A 674 0.06 -25.01 29.32
N ARG A 675 0.68 -26.18 29.53
CA ARG A 675 1.51 -26.45 30.72
C ARG A 675 2.65 -25.44 30.84
N GLY A 676 3.30 -25.13 29.73
CA GLY A 676 4.39 -24.17 29.63
C GLY A 676 3.97 -22.75 29.98
N GLU A 677 2.81 -22.28 29.49
CA GLU A 677 2.25 -20.96 29.82
C GLU A 677 1.80 -20.89 31.29
N THR A 678 1.21 -21.95 31.83
CA THR A 678 0.85 -22.03 33.27
C THR A 678 2.10 -22.01 34.15
N ALA A 679 3.16 -22.74 33.78
CA ALA A 679 4.43 -22.70 34.50
C ALA A 679 5.08 -21.31 34.43
N GLU A 680 5.03 -20.65 33.26
CA GLU A 680 5.51 -19.28 33.08
C GLU A 680 4.73 -18.27 33.95
N LEU A 681 3.42 -18.45 34.07
CA LEU A 681 2.58 -17.67 35.00
C LEU A 681 3.03 -17.86 36.45
N MET A 682 3.39 -19.08 36.89
CA MET A 682 3.86 -19.32 38.25
C MET A 682 5.22 -18.64 38.50
N VAL A 683 6.14 -18.74 37.54
CA VAL A 683 7.45 -18.06 37.61
C VAL A 683 7.28 -16.55 37.64
N CYS A 684 6.37 -16.03 36.82
CA CYS A 684 6.02 -14.62 36.82
C CYS A 684 5.49 -14.17 38.19
N LEU A 685 4.56 -14.92 38.80
CA LEU A 685 4.02 -14.58 40.12
C LEU A 685 5.09 -14.63 41.21
N HIS A 686 6.07 -15.53 41.12
CA HIS A 686 7.22 -15.55 42.02
C HIS A 686 8.03 -14.26 41.99
N SER A 687 8.09 -13.58 40.83
CA SER A 687 8.79 -12.29 40.69
C SER A 687 8.01 -11.09 41.22
N ILE A 688 6.69 -11.21 41.39
CA ILE A 688 5.79 -10.09 41.76
C ILE A 688 5.35 -10.18 43.22
N LEU A 689 5.11 -11.40 43.72
CA LEU A 689 4.55 -11.63 45.05
C LEU A 689 5.63 -11.67 46.13
N SER A 690 5.23 -11.38 47.37
CA SER A 690 6.12 -11.50 48.53
C SER A 690 6.53 -12.95 48.76
N LEU A 691 7.72 -13.15 49.35
CA LEU A 691 8.19 -14.50 49.72
C LEU A 691 7.17 -15.22 50.64
N SER A 692 6.55 -14.49 51.56
CA SER A 692 5.49 -15.01 52.42
C SER A 692 4.27 -15.47 51.64
N ASP A 693 3.79 -14.72 50.66
CA ASP A 693 2.64 -15.13 49.85
C ASP A 693 2.98 -16.33 48.96
N MET A 694 4.21 -16.39 48.45
CA MET A 694 4.68 -17.53 47.67
C MET A 694 4.66 -18.82 48.48
N HIS A 695 5.20 -18.82 49.70
CA HIS A 695 5.26 -20.01 50.56
C HIS A 695 3.93 -20.35 51.24
N SER A 696 3.10 -19.37 51.58
CA SER A 696 1.84 -19.62 52.30
C SER A 696 0.64 -19.85 51.40
N ARG A 697 0.66 -19.34 50.14
CA ARG A 697 -0.53 -19.36 49.26
C ARG A 697 -0.31 -20.05 47.92
N ILE A 698 0.88 -19.98 47.35
CA ILE A 698 1.16 -20.49 45.99
C ILE A 698 1.76 -21.90 46.04
N LEU A 699 2.89 -22.09 46.73
CA LEU A 699 3.57 -23.37 46.83
C LEU A 699 2.67 -24.50 47.36
N PRO A 700 1.86 -24.31 48.43
CA PRO A 700 0.96 -25.36 48.92
C PRO A 700 -0.11 -25.78 47.90
N LYS A 701 -0.47 -24.90 46.95
CA LYS A 701 -1.40 -25.22 45.86
C LYS A 701 -0.73 -25.97 44.71
N ILE A 702 0.58 -25.82 44.53
CA ILE A 702 1.37 -26.49 43.47
C ILE A 702 1.89 -27.84 43.95
N GLU A 703 2.18 -27.99 45.24
CA GLU A 703 2.69 -29.23 45.85
C GLU A 703 1.93 -30.51 45.43
N PRO A 704 0.58 -30.52 45.34
CA PRO A 704 -0.17 -31.69 44.88
C PRO A 704 0.12 -32.09 43.42
N TYR A 705 0.75 -31.22 42.63
CA TYR A 705 1.07 -31.42 41.22
C TYR A 705 2.53 -31.83 40.99
N LEU A 706 3.34 -31.87 42.06
CA LEU A 706 4.74 -32.28 42.01
C LEU A 706 4.91 -33.79 42.21
N LYS A 707 5.99 -34.34 41.68
CA LYS A 707 6.41 -35.71 41.99
C LYS A 707 6.65 -35.82 43.51
N PRO A 708 6.23 -36.91 44.20
CA PRO A 708 6.35 -37.03 45.66
C PRO A 708 7.78 -36.88 46.20
N SER A 709 8.78 -37.17 45.37
CA SER A 709 10.21 -37.03 45.69
C SER A 709 10.78 -35.63 45.43
N HIS A 710 10.00 -34.71 44.86
CA HIS A 710 10.46 -33.37 44.46
C HIS A 710 9.79 -32.29 45.33
N SER A 711 10.56 -31.69 46.23
CA SER A 711 10.17 -30.49 46.97
C SER A 711 10.77 -29.25 46.32
N LEU A 712 9.94 -28.25 46.00
CA LEU A 712 10.40 -26.98 45.43
C LEU A 712 10.51 -25.91 46.51
N ILE A 713 11.71 -25.34 46.65
CA ILE A 713 11.97 -24.20 47.55
C ILE A 713 11.58 -22.88 46.87
N SER A 714 11.78 -22.76 45.56
CA SER A 714 11.50 -21.55 44.79
C SER A 714 10.95 -21.87 43.40
N LEU A 715 10.12 -20.96 42.87
CA LEU A 715 9.51 -21.06 41.54
C LEU A 715 10.13 -20.07 40.55
N ASN A 716 11.44 -19.83 40.63
CA ASN A 716 12.15 -18.86 39.78
C ASN A 716 12.58 -19.43 38.42
N LYS A 717 12.54 -20.75 38.23
CA LYS A 717 13.00 -21.43 37.00
C LYS A 717 11.91 -22.31 36.42
N LYS A 718 11.46 -21.96 35.22
CA LYS A 718 10.42 -22.71 34.48
C LYS A 718 10.77 -24.17 34.25
N LEU A 719 11.99 -24.45 33.78
CA LEU A 719 12.43 -25.82 33.50
C LEU A 719 12.38 -26.69 34.76
N VAL A 720 12.83 -26.16 35.90
CA VAL A 720 12.82 -26.87 37.19
C VAL A 720 11.40 -27.20 37.63
N LEU A 721 10.47 -26.27 37.46
CA LEU A 721 9.06 -26.51 37.74
C LEU A 721 8.51 -27.62 36.84
N ILE A 722 8.68 -27.52 35.52
CA ILE A 722 8.14 -28.48 34.55
C ILE A 722 8.67 -29.91 34.80
N GLU A 723 9.97 -30.06 35.04
CA GLU A 723 10.60 -31.36 35.35
C GLU A 723 10.11 -31.99 36.65
N SER A 724 9.65 -31.15 37.59
CA SER A 724 9.17 -31.58 38.89
C SER A 724 7.68 -31.94 38.91
N LEU A 725 6.94 -31.68 37.83
CA LEU A 725 5.51 -32.02 37.73
C LEU A 725 5.30 -33.53 37.56
N ILE A 726 4.17 -34.03 38.06
CA ILE A 726 3.68 -35.37 37.71
C ILE A 726 3.33 -35.44 36.21
N PRO A 727 3.34 -36.65 35.59
CA PRO A 727 3.03 -36.79 34.17
C PRO A 727 1.62 -36.27 33.83
N PRO A 728 1.41 -35.64 32.66
CA PRO A 728 0.12 -35.10 32.28
C PRO A 728 -0.96 -36.19 32.14
N ILE A 729 -2.22 -35.76 32.10
CA ILE A 729 -3.34 -36.64 31.73
C ILE A 729 -3.14 -37.06 30.27
N SER A 730 -3.43 -38.32 29.93
CA SER A 730 -3.33 -38.78 28.53
C SER A 730 -4.29 -37.98 27.62
N ARG A 731 -3.84 -37.66 26.41
CA ARG A 731 -4.66 -36.93 25.41
C ARG A 731 -5.99 -37.62 25.11
N ASP A 732 -6.01 -38.95 25.12
CA ASP A 732 -7.21 -39.74 24.83
C ASP A 732 -8.25 -39.58 25.93
N VAL A 733 -7.86 -39.74 27.19
CA VAL A 733 -8.76 -39.50 28.34
C VAL A 733 -9.28 -38.06 28.34
N TRP A 734 -8.42 -37.07 28.05
CA TRP A 734 -8.83 -35.67 28.01
C TRP A 734 -9.91 -35.41 26.96
N LYS A 735 -9.73 -35.90 25.73
CA LYS A 735 -10.71 -35.76 24.64
C LYS A 735 -12.08 -36.31 25.03
N GLU A 736 -12.10 -37.50 25.61
CA GLU A 736 -13.34 -38.16 26.04
C GLU A 736 -14.03 -37.34 27.14
N VAL A 737 -13.29 -36.92 28.17
CA VAL A 737 -13.80 -36.14 29.30
C VAL A 737 -14.37 -34.79 28.86
N THR A 738 -13.68 -34.05 27.98
CA THR A 738 -14.19 -32.75 27.46
C THR A 738 -15.39 -32.89 26.53
N SER A 739 -15.63 -34.09 25.98
CA SER A 739 -16.74 -34.35 25.08
C SER A 739 -18.07 -34.62 25.79
N LEU A 740 -18.02 -34.91 27.10
CA LEU A 740 -19.19 -35.24 27.93
C LEU A 740 -20.19 -34.09 28.03
N ASN A 741 -21.45 -34.46 28.27
CA ASN A 741 -22.48 -33.52 28.72
C ASN A 741 -22.47 -33.39 30.26
N ARG A 742 -23.21 -32.42 30.80
CA ARG A 742 -23.20 -32.13 32.25
C ARG A 742 -23.65 -33.32 33.12
N LEU A 743 -24.60 -34.13 32.66
CA LEU A 743 -25.07 -35.32 33.38
C LEU A 743 -23.98 -36.40 33.41
N GLN A 744 -23.32 -36.64 32.28
CA GLN A 744 -22.23 -37.61 32.15
C GLN A 744 -20.99 -37.19 32.93
N SER A 745 -20.64 -35.89 32.96
CA SER A 745 -19.54 -35.36 33.80
C SER A 745 -19.79 -35.64 35.27
N ARG A 746 -21.00 -35.31 35.76
CA ARG A 746 -21.40 -35.60 37.15
C ARG A 746 -21.35 -37.08 37.47
N ALA A 747 -21.85 -37.94 36.57
CA ALA A 747 -21.78 -39.39 36.74
C ALA A 747 -20.32 -39.88 36.81
N LEU A 748 -19.43 -39.36 35.94
CA LEU A 748 -18.00 -39.66 35.94
C LEU A 748 -17.34 -39.26 37.27
N PHE A 749 -17.51 -38.02 37.73
CA PHE A 749 -16.86 -37.57 38.97
C PHE A 749 -17.45 -38.24 40.22
N ASN A 750 -18.75 -38.54 40.24
CA ASN A 750 -19.35 -39.36 41.30
C ASN A 750 -18.76 -40.78 41.33
N TYR A 751 -18.54 -41.40 40.17
CA TYR A 751 -17.88 -42.70 40.08
C TYR A 751 -16.42 -42.64 40.55
N ILE A 752 -15.66 -41.62 40.13
CA ILE A 752 -14.27 -41.42 40.57
C ILE A 752 -14.17 -41.22 42.09
N GLN A 753 -15.14 -40.52 42.69
CA GLN A 753 -15.24 -40.30 44.14
C GLN A 753 -15.84 -41.51 44.91
N GLY A 754 -16.23 -42.59 44.24
CA GLY A 754 -16.80 -43.79 44.86
C GLY A 754 -18.26 -43.64 45.32
N LYS A 755 -18.99 -42.65 44.82
CA LYS A 755 -20.36 -42.28 45.23
C LYS A 755 -21.47 -42.70 44.25
N GLY A 756 -21.19 -43.51 43.23
CA GLY A 756 -22.20 -43.94 42.26
C GLY A 756 -21.76 -45.08 41.32
N PRO A 757 -22.70 -45.74 40.62
CA PRO A 757 -22.41 -46.83 39.70
C PRO A 757 -21.74 -46.32 38.41
N GLY A 758 -20.65 -46.96 37.99
CA GLY A 758 -19.89 -46.57 36.78
C GLY A 758 -20.37 -47.21 35.47
N GLN A 759 -21.53 -47.88 35.45
CA GLN A 759 -22.03 -48.60 34.26
C GLN A 759 -22.38 -47.68 33.08
N GLU A 760 -22.65 -46.40 33.34
CA GLU A 760 -23.06 -45.41 32.31
C GLU A 760 -21.87 -44.67 31.68
N ILE A 761 -20.62 -44.99 32.04
CA ILE A 761 -19.41 -44.29 31.58
C ILE A 761 -18.84 -44.97 30.33
N ILE A 762 -18.84 -44.27 29.20
CA ILE A 762 -18.53 -44.78 27.86
C ILE A 762 -17.10 -45.34 27.72
N PHE A 763 -16.13 -44.79 28.46
CA PHE A 763 -14.70 -45.13 28.37
C PHE A 763 -14.13 -45.65 29.70
N ARG A 764 -14.95 -46.36 30.48
CA ARG A 764 -14.61 -46.87 31.81
C ARG A 764 -13.28 -47.66 31.84
N ASP A 765 -13.00 -48.43 30.80
CA ASP A 765 -11.79 -49.25 30.67
C ASP A 765 -10.51 -48.39 30.66
N LYS A 766 -10.60 -47.13 30.20
CA LYS A 766 -9.48 -46.17 30.21
C LYS A 766 -9.27 -45.52 31.60
N LEU A 767 -10.21 -45.70 32.53
CA LEU A 767 -10.21 -45.11 33.88
C LEU A 767 -9.74 -46.08 34.97
N GLU A 768 -9.25 -47.27 34.63
CA GLU A 768 -8.88 -48.31 35.61
C GLU A 768 -7.64 -47.95 36.45
N ASN A 769 -6.78 -47.06 35.97
CA ASN A 769 -5.61 -46.58 36.70
C ASN A 769 -5.99 -45.58 37.82
N ARG A 770 -5.64 -45.90 39.07
CA ARG A 770 -5.83 -45.03 40.25
C ARG A 770 -5.16 -43.65 40.07
N GLU A 771 -4.00 -43.59 39.44
CA GLU A 771 -3.27 -42.34 39.19
C GLU A 771 -4.06 -41.41 38.24
N THR A 772 -4.70 -41.98 37.21
CA THR A 772 -5.55 -41.23 36.28
C THR A 772 -6.78 -40.66 36.96
N LYS A 773 -7.40 -41.41 37.88
CA LYS A 773 -8.53 -40.95 38.70
C LYS A 773 -8.15 -39.76 39.59
N GLU A 774 -7.00 -39.85 40.26
CA GLU A 774 -6.48 -38.77 41.11
C GLU A 774 -6.13 -37.51 40.30
N LYS A 775 -5.59 -37.65 39.08
CA LYS A 775 -5.33 -36.52 38.17
C LYS A 775 -6.62 -35.86 37.69
N LEU A 776 -7.65 -36.64 37.35
CA LEU A 776 -8.95 -36.12 36.91
C LEU A 776 -9.68 -35.36 38.01
N LEU A 777 -9.63 -35.82 39.27
CA LEU A 777 -10.20 -35.09 40.41
C LEU A 777 -9.62 -33.67 40.56
N LYS A 778 -8.32 -33.49 40.27
CA LYS A 778 -7.68 -32.16 40.29
C LYS A 778 -8.19 -31.25 39.17
N MET A 779 -8.78 -31.81 38.11
CA MET A 779 -9.34 -31.10 36.96
C MET A 779 -10.88 -30.94 37.00
N GLU A 780 -11.58 -31.53 37.98
CA GLU A 780 -13.05 -31.58 38.06
C GLU A 780 -13.71 -30.22 37.77
N ARG A 781 -13.27 -29.19 38.50
CA ARG A 781 -13.80 -27.83 38.38
C ARG A 781 -13.58 -27.22 36.99
N ILE A 782 -12.46 -27.52 36.32
CA ILE A 782 -12.15 -27.01 34.99
C ILE A 782 -12.97 -27.74 33.94
N VAL A 783 -13.07 -29.06 34.04
CA VAL A 783 -13.88 -29.88 33.14
C VAL A 783 -15.35 -29.47 33.21
N ASP A 784 -15.90 -29.34 34.43
CA ASP A 784 -17.28 -28.88 34.61
C ASP A 784 -17.49 -27.47 34.06
N GLY A 785 -16.52 -26.56 34.28
CA GLY A 785 -16.55 -25.21 33.74
C GLY A 785 -16.51 -25.18 32.20
N MET A 786 -15.69 -26.03 31.57
CA MET A 786 -15.61 -26.18 30.12
C MET A 786 -16.91 -26.70 29.54
N ILE A 787 -17.54 -27.69 30.19
CA ILE A 787 -18.82 -28.26 29.77
C ILE A 787 -19.94 -27.23 29.91
N GLU A 788 -20.00 -26.51 31.04
CA GLU A 788 -20.97 -25.44 31.26
C GLU A 788 -20.86 -24.34 30.20
N GLN A 789 -19.63 -23.90 29.89
CA GLN A 789 -19.40 -22.89 28.87
C GLN A 789 -19.78 -23.40 27.46
N ARG A 790 -19.52 -24.67 27.15
CA ARG A 790 -19.92 -25.30 25.88
C ARG A 790 -21.44 -25.40 25.76
N GLU A 791 -22.14 -25.78 26.82
CA GLU A 791 -23.60 -25.86 26.84
C GLU A 791 -24.22 -24.46 26.75
N LYS A 792 -23.66 -23.46 27.43
CA LYS A 792 -24.07 -22.06 27.31
C LYS A 792 -23.93 -21.54 25.87
N ASN A 793 -22.81 -21.87 25.21
CA ASN A 793 -22.58 -21.53 23.80
C ASN A 793 -23.52 -22.28 22.82
N ARG A 794 -24.12 -23.40 23.25
CA ARG A 794 -25.15 -24.15 22.50
C ARG A 794 -26.58 -23.70 22.82
N GLY A 795 -26.77 -23.02 23.96
CA GLY A 795 -28.06 -22.69 24.59
C GLY A 795 -28.86 -21.55 23.97
N ASP A 796 -28.28 -20.75 23.06
CA ASP A 796 -29.04 -19.75 22.28
C ASP A 796 -29.95 -20.38 21.18
N GLY A 797 -30.21 -21.69 21.28
CA GLY A 797 -31.16 -22.45 20.48
C GLY A 797 -32.51 -22.74 21.14
N GLU A 798 -32.84 -22.11 22.27
CA GLU A 798 -34.08 -22.32 23.05
C GLU A 798 -35.41 -21.90 22.37
N TRP A 799 -35.42 -21.66 21.05
CA TRP A 799 -36.65 -21.51 20.26
C TRP A 799 -37.18 -22.81 19.65
N ARG A 800 -36.59 -23.98 19.91
CA ARG A 800 -37.06 -25.26 19.33
C ARG A 800 -38.22 -25.95 20.07
N GLU A 801 -38.66 -25.46 21.24
CA GLU A 801 -39.74 -26.12 22.01
C GLU A 801 -41.13 -25.47 21.94
N ARG A 802 -41.32 -24.39 21.16
CA ARG A 802 -42.66 -23.90 20.79
C ARG A 802 -42.91 -24.05 19.30
N GLY A 803 -43.23 -25.28 18.91
CA GLY A 803 -43.66 -25.60 17.55
C GLY A 803 -43.40 -27.05 17.21
N ARG A 804 -44.14 -27.98 17.84
CA ARG A 804 -44.47 -29.24 17.17
C ARG A 804 -45.28 -28.85 15.93
N ILE A 805 -44.60 -28.64 14.82
CA ILE A 805 -45.18 -28.82 13.50
C ILE A 805 -44.82 -30.23 13.10
N ASP A 806 -45.87 -31.02 12.91
CA ASP A 806 -45.80 -32.38 12.43
C ASP A 806 -45.13 -32.37 11.04
N LEU A 807 -43.91 -32.92 10.95
CA LEU A 807 -43.08 -32.97 9.73
C LEU A 807 -43.67 -33.86 8.61
N ARG A 808 -44.94 -34.27 8.74
CA ARG A 808 -45.71 -34.97 7.70
C ARG A 808 -46.72 -34.09 6.98
N GLU A 809 -47.01 -32.88 7.48
CA GLU A 809 -47.86 -31.91 6.77
C GLU A 809 -47.08 -30.75 6.11
N VAL A 810 -45.79 -30.58 6.42
CA VAL A 810 -44.93 -29.58 5.77
C VAL A 810 -44.46 -30.04 4.37
N ASP A 811 -44.46 -31.35 4.14
CA ASP A 811 -43.99 -32.00 2.91
C ASP A 811 -44.89 -31.77 1.67
N LYS A 812 -45.98 -31.01 1.78
CA LYS A 812 -46.84 -30.65 0.64
C LYS A 812 -46.97 -29.15 0.34
N LYS A 813 -46.46 -28.27 1.21
CA LYS A 813 -46.49 -26.80 0.97
C LYS A 813 -45.11 -26.14 0.89
N GLU A 814 -44.02 -26.78 1.33
CA GLU A 814 -42.66 -26.29 1.06
C GLU A 814 -42.08 -26.78 -0.28
N CYS A 815 -42.63 -27.87 -0.85
CA CYS A 815 -42.31 -28.32 -2.20
C CYS A 815 -42.87 -27.43 -3.33
N SER A 816 -43.69 -26.42 -3.04
CA SER A 816 -44.16 -25.44 -4.04
C SER A 816 -43.48 -24.06 -3.94
N LEU A 817 -42.63 -23.82 -2.93
CA LEU A 817 -41.85 -22.57 -2.81
C LEU A 817 -40.34 -22.78 -3.04
N ILE A 818 -39.84 -24.00 -2.81
CA ILE A 818 -38.47 -24.41 -3.22
C ILE A 818 -38.42 -24.71 -4.73
N ALA A 819 -39.59 -24.89 -5.37
CA ALA A 819 -39.71 -24.99 -6.83
C ALA A 819 -39.66 -23.62 -7.56
N SER A 820 -39.81 -22.47 -6.88
CA SER A 820 -39.74 -21.16 -7.55
C SER A 820 -38.40 -20.43 -7.39
N THR A 821 -37.50 -20.94 -6.55
CA THR A 821 -36.15 -20.36 -6.33
C THR A 821 -35.03 -21.17 -6.99
N LYS A 822 -35.34 -22.32 -7.59
CA LYS A 822 -34.47 -23.01 -8.56
C LYS A 822 -34.64 -22.46 -9.97
N ASP A 823 -35.86 -22.08 -10.35
CA ASP A 823 -36.14 -21.54 -11.70
C ASP A 823 -35.80 -20.04 -11.83
N SER A 824 -35.77 -19.26 -10.74
CA SER A 824 -35.35 -17.85 -10.78
C SER A 824 -33.82 -17.64 -10.72
N PHE A 825 -33.05 -18.65 -10.26
CA PHE A 825 -31.59 -18.70 -10.42
C PHE A 825 -31.15 -19.37 -11.73
N ALA A 826 -32.00 -20.19 -12.35
CA ALA A 826 -31.80 -20.67 -13.72
C ALA A 826 -32.16 -19.62 -14.79
N ALA A 827 -33.06 -18.67 -14.50
CA ALA A 827 -33.47 -17.62 -15.43
C ALA A 827 -32.59 -16.35 -15.42
N SER A 828 -31.62 -16.24 -14.50
CA SER A 828 -30.68 -15.10 -14.45
C SER A 828 -29.23 -15.51 -14.73
N GLY A 829 -29.00 -16.54 -15.54
CA GLY A 829 -27.78 -16.69 -16.36
C GLY A 829 -26.39 -16.64 -15.66
N HIS A 830 -26.28 -16.65 -14.34
CA HIS A 830 -25.02 -16.57 -13.62
C HIS A 830 -24.92 -17.68 -12.57
N ALA A 831 -24.98 -18.92 -13.07
CA ALA A 831 -24.35 -20.04 -12.41
C ALA A 831 -22.83 -19.84 -12.38
N GLN A 832 -22.22 -20.27 -11.26
CA GLN A 832 -20.87 -20.83 -11.17
C GLN A 832 -19.80 -20.08 -11.98
N LEU A 833 -19.01 -19.25 -11.29
CA LEU A 833 -17.66 -19.01 -11.78
C LEU A 833 -16.96 -20.37 -11.86
N PRO A 834 -16.54 -20.83 -13.06
CA PRO A 834 -15.76 -22.05 -13.16
C PRO A 834 -14.48 -21.88 -12.35
N MET A 835 -13.86 -22.98 -11.91
CA MET A 835 -12.59 -22.93 -11.17
C MET A 835 -11.54 -22.07 -11.89
N SER A 836 -11.62 -21.98 -13.22
CA SER A 836 -10.82 -21.10 -14.08
C SER A 836 -11.03 -19.59 -13.86
N VAL A 837 -12.19 -19.12 -13.38
CA VAL A 837 -12.41 -17.70 -13.06
C VAL A 837 -12.04 -17.37 -11.61
N TYR A 838 -12.15 -18.34 -10.69
CA TYR A 838 -11.53 -18.20 -9.37
C TYR A 838 -10.01 -18.20 -9.50
N ASP A 839 -9.44 -19.10 -10.32
CA ASP A 839 -8.03 -19.13 -10.68
C ASP A 839 -7.63 -17.85 -11.44
N ALA A 840 -8.47 -17.30 -12.34
CA ALA A 840 -8.16 -16.03 -13.01
C ALA A 840 -8.22 -14.82 -12.07
N CYS A 841 -9.19 -14.75 -11.16
CA CYS A 841 -9.27 -13.70 -10.14
C CYS A 841 -8.13 -13.80 -9.13
N VAL A 842 -7.72 -15.02 -8.76
CA VAL A 842 -6.56 -15.29 -7.91
C VAL A 842 -5.26 -14.99 -8.67
N GLU A 843 -5.12 -15.36 -9.95
CA GLU A 843 -3.99 -14.96 -10.81
C GLU A 843 -3.95 -13.45 -11.06
N GLU A 844 -5.09 -12.76 -11.09
CA GLU A 844 -5.16 -11.30 -11.24
C GLU A 844 -4.78 -10.59 -9.93
N LEU A 845 -5.27 -11.06 -8.79
CA LEU A 845 -4.89 -10.59 -7.45
C LEU A 845 -3.41 -10.88 -7.15
N LEU A 846 -2.92 -12.06 -7.52
CA LEU A 846 -1.51 -12.43 -7.40
C LEU A 846 -0.66 -11.70 -8.43
N GLY A 847 -1.17 -11.45 -9.63
CA GLY A 847 -0.54 -10.61 -10.65
C GLY A 847 -0.46 -9.15 -10.21
N GLN A 848 -1.42 -8.67 -9.42
CA GLN A 848 -1.36 -7.36 -8.75
C GLN A 848 -0.35 -7.36 -7.61
N LYS A 849 -0.34 -8.38 -6.74
CA LYS A 849 0.62 -8.49 -5.62
C LYS A 849 2.06 -8.71 -6.11
N LYS A 850 2.25 -9.53 -7.14
CA LYS A 850 3.51 -9.73 -7.86
C LYS A 850 4.00 -8.43 -8.47
N ARG A 851 3.15 -7.67 -9.18
CA ARG A 851 3.50 -6.33 -9.69
C ARG A 851 3.76 -5.31 -8.57
N GLU A 852 3.05 -5.42 -7.46
CA GLU A 852 3.23 -4.55 -6.30
C GLU A 852 4.58 -4.77 -5.62
N VAL A 853 5.04 -6.02 -5.53
CA VAL A 853 6.33 -6.37 -4.94
C VAL A 853 7.48 -6.31 -5.94
N GLU A 854 7.29 -6.64 -7.22
CA GLU A 854 8.23 -6.29 -8.31
C GLU A 854 8.45 -4.77 -8.32
N GLY A 855 7.37 -3.98 -8.11
CA GLY A 855 7.44 -2.54 -7.91
C GLY A 855 8.08 -2.10 -6.59
N ARG A 856 8.17 -2.97 -5.57
CA ARG A 856 8.96 -2.73 -4.34
C ARG A 856 10.44 -3.07 -4.56
N MET A 857 10.76 -4.17 -5.26
CA MET A 857 12.14 -4.55 -5.65
C MET A 857 12.79 -3.51 -6.56
N HIS A 858 12.05 -2.92 -7.50
CA HIS A 858 12.52 -1.81 -8.32
C HIS A 858 12.57 -0.46 -7.59
N SER A 859 11.96 -0.33 -6.41
CA SER A 859 12.01 0.89 -5.59
C SER A 859 13.10 0.87 -4.51
N PHE A 860 13.79 -0.26 -4.34
CA PHE A 860 14.93 -0.46 -3.44
C PHE A 860 16.20 -0.75 -4.24
N ALA A 861 16.55 0.13 -5.19
CA ALA A 861 17.97 0.41 -5.42
C ALA A 861 18.41 1.44 -4.37
N LEU A 862 18.67 0.96 -3.15
CA LEU A 862 19.50 1.72 -2.19
C LEU A 862 20.95 1.27 -2.36
N PRO A 863 21.91 2.16 -2.05
CA PRO A 863 23.20 2.23 -2.71
C PRO A 863 23.99 0.92 -2.58
N SER A 864 24.91 0.72 -3.53
CA SER A 864 26.02 -0.20 -3.36
C SER A 864 26.51 -0.14 -1.90
N PRO A 865 26.77 -1.30 -1.26
CA PRO A 865 27.07 -1.34 0.17
C PRO A 865 28.12 -0.27 0.50
N PRO A 866 27.94 0.53 1.57
CA PRO A 866 28.94 1.50 1.95
C PRO A 866 30.27 0.76 2.08
N SER A 867 31.28 1.22 1.35
CA SER A 867 32.61 0.62 1.31
C SER A 867 33.34 0.62 2.66
N ARG A 868 32.66 0.97 3.76
CA ARG A 868 33.18 1.01 5.12
C ARG A 868 32.08 0.74 6.14
N GLY A 869 31.62 -0.51 6.21
CA GLY A 869 30.98 -1.08 7.39
C GLY A 869 31.60 -2.44 7.63
N ARG A 870 32.26 -2.64 8.77
CA ARG A 870 32.80 -3.94 9.19
C ARG A 870 31.65 -4.90 9.51
N GLY A 871 30.89 -5.35 8.51
CA GLY A 871 30.19 -6.62 8.54
C GLY A 871 31.24 -7.69 8.30
N ALA A 872 31.45 -8.55 9.29
CA ALA A 872 32.55 -9.49 9.29
C ALA A 872 32.43 -10.45 8.10
N ILE A 873 33.29 -10.27 7.10
CA ILE A 873 33.56 -11.26 6.05
C ILE A 873 34.30 -12.41 6.74
N GLU A 874 33.55 -13.31 7.38
CA GLU A 874 34.12 -14.44 8.09
C GLU A 874 34.11 -15.70 7.22
N ARG A 875 35.28 -16.32 7.14
CA ARG A 875 35.49 -17.60 6.50
C ARG A 875 34.85 -18.69 7.35
N MET A 876 33.99 -19.52 6.75
CA MET A 876 33.50 -20.73 7.42
C MET A 876 34.67 -21.65 7.76
N ARG A 877 34.85 -21.97 9.05
CA ARG A 877 35.70 -23.07 9.52
C ARG A 877 34.78 -24.22 9.92
N GLY A 878 34.86 -25.34 9.20
CA GLY A 878 34.17 -26.56 9.59
C GLY A 878 34.93 -27.26 10.72
N THR A 879 34.21 -27.74 11.72
CA THR A 879 34.73 -28.67 12.72
C THR A 879 34.18 -30.05 12.38
N LEU A 880 35.07 -31.03 12.16
CA LEU A 880 34.65 -32.42 12.01
C LEU A 880 34.08 -32.92 13.34
N LEU A 881 32.79 -33.29 13.35
CA LEU A 881 32.11 -33.79 14.55
C LEU A 881 32.14 -35.31 14.64
N MET A 882 31.89 -36.03 13.54
CA MET A 882 31.78 -37.50 13.54
C MET A 882 31.99 -38.09 12.14
N HIS A 883 32.51 -39.33 12.07
CA HIS A 883 32.58 -40.14 10.83
C HIS A 883 31.49 -41.23 10.81
N LEU A 884 30.54 -41.11 9.89
CA LEU A 884 29.47 -42.10 9.65
C LEU A 884 29.94 -43.28 8.79
N HIS A 885 30.94 -44.01 9.27
CA HIS A 885 31.69 -45.01 8.51
C HIS A 885 30.95 -46.34 8.27
N GLU A 886 29.84 -46.61 8.98
CA GLU A 886 29.08 -47.86 8.77
C GLU A 886 28.20 -47.85 7.50
N HIS A 887 28.00 -46.70 6.88
CA HIS A 887 27.37 -46.63 5.58
C HIS A 887 28.35 -47.06 4.49
N SER A 888 27.91 -47.94 3.60
CA SER A 888 28.74 -48.45 2.50
C SER A 888 28.69 -47.55 1.26
N ASN A 889 27.85 -46.51 1.29
CA ASN A 889 27.69 -45.53 0.22
C ASN A 889 27.38 -44.14 0.82
N ALA A 890 27.22 -43.12 -0.04
CA ALA A 890 26.98 -41.74 0.35
C ALA A 890 25.71 -41.56 1.23
N VAL A 891 25.87 -40.83 2.33
CA VAL A 891 24.75 -40.37 3.18
C VAL A 891 23.97 -39.29 2.44
N THR A 892 22.67 -39.47 2.29
CA THR A 892 21.79 -38.61 1.48
C THR A 892 21.09 -37.52 2.27
N GLN A 893 20.71 -37.79 3.53
CA GLN A 893 20.09 -36.83 4.43
C GLN A 893 20.29 -37.24 5.89
N LEU A 894 20.33 -36.24 6.77
CA LEU A 894 20.38 -36.42 8.22
C LEU A 894 19.14 -35.77 8.86
N GLY A 895 18.62 -36.39 9.92
CA GLY A 895 17.51 -35.86 10.69
C GLY A 895 17.71 -36.09 12.18
N ILE A 896 17.56 -35.04 12.98
CA ILE A 896 17.63 -35.12 14.44
C ILE A 896 16.21 -35.06 15.00
N ASN A 897 15.90 -35.90 16.00
CA ASN A 897 14.59 -35.89 16.65
C ASN A 897 14.35 -34.60 17.46
N GLU A 898 13.12 -34.36 17.90
CA GLU A 898 12.78 -33.07 18.52
C GLU A 898 13.54 -32.78 19.82
N GLU A 899 13.80 -33.82 20.63
CA GLU A 899 14.63 -33.81 21.85
C GLU A 899 16.14 -33.68 21.62
N GLY A 900 16.64 -33.97 20.40
CA GLY A 900 18.08 -33.95 20.11
C GLY A 900 18.87 -35.16 20.64
N SER A 901 18.18 -36.22 21.05
CA SER A 901 18.78 -37.44 21.63
C SER A 901 19.22 -38.47 20.58
N LEU A 902 18.56 -38.51 19.42
CA LEU A 902 18.83 -39.45 18.33
C LEU A 902 19.04 -38.72 17.00
N LEU A 903 20.11 -39.09 16.31
CA LEU A 903 20.41 -38.70 14.94
C LEU A 903 20.04 -39.86 14.01
N ALA A 904 19.29 -39.60 12.96
CA ALA A 904 18.98 -40.56 11.91
C ALA A 904 19.72 -40.20 10.61
N SER A 905 20.27 -41.19 9.92
CA SER A 905 20.90 -41.02 8.60
C SER A 905 20.27 -41.93 7.57
N SER A 906 19.98 -41.39 6.38
CA SER A 906 19.66 -42.20 5.19
C SER A 906 20.85 -42.25 4.24
N SER A 907 21.00 -43.35 3.52
CA SER A 907 22.12 -43.55 2.59
C SER A 907 21.69 -44.13 1.24
N ALA A 908 22.51 -43.86 0.23
CA ALA A 908 22.42 -44.45 -1.09
C ALA A 908 22.71 -45.97 -1.09
N ASP A 909 23.17 -46.54 0.02
CA ASP A 909 23.29 -47.99 0.22
C ASP A 909 21.94 -48.69 0.46
N GLY A 910 20.85 -47.93 0.53
CA GLY A 910 19.50 -48.47 0.75
C GLY A 910 19.18 -48.78 2.21
N SER A 911 20.00 -48.32 3.15
CA SER A 911 19.77 -48.42 4.59
C SER A 911 19.64 -47.06 5.26
N PHE A 912 18.87 -47.02 6.34
CA PHE A 912 18.93 -45.92 7.30
C PHE A 912 19.43 -46.44 8.65
N LYS A 913 20.14 -45.58 9.37
CA LYS A 913 20.77 -45.89 10.65
C LYS A 913 20.39 -44.84 11.70
N LEU A 914 20.31 -45.27 12.96
CA LEU A 914 20.10 -44.41 14.12
C LEU A 914 21.39 -44.32 14.93
N TRP A 915 21.73 -43.12 15.39
CA TRP A 915 22.96 -42.80 16.09
C TRP A 915 22.62 -42.06 17.39
N PRO A 916 23.20 -42.45 18.53
CA PRO A 916 22.98 -41.76 19.79
C PRO A 916 23.73 -40.43 19.83
N CYS A 917 23.04 -39.33 20.08
CA CYS A 917 23.67 -38.00 20.17
C CYS A 917 24.55 -37.83 21.41
N SER A 918 24.41 -38.68 22.43
CA SER A 918 25.27 -38.68 23.63
C SER A 918 26.74 -38.94 23.33
N GLN A 919 27.05 -39.49 22.14
CA GLN A 919 28.41 -39.80 21.70
C GLN A 919 29.01 -38.70 20.79
N LEU A 920 28.31 -37.58 20.56
CA LEU A 920 28.71 -36.48 19.66
C LEU A 920 29.69 -35.45 20.25
N GLY A 921 30.41 -35.75 21.34
CA GLY A 921 31.32 -34.78 21.96
C GLY A 921 32.47 -35.39 22.74
N GLY A 922 33.69 -35.30 22.20
CA GLY A 922 34.93 -35.61 22.91
C GLY A 922 36.16 -35.58 21.99
N ASP A 923 37.35 -35.31 22.54
CA ASP A 923 38.65 -35.22 21.84
C ASP A 923 39.13 -36.53 21.19
N SER A 924 38.30 -37.58 21.19
CA SER A 924 38.56 -38.86 20.54
C SER A 924 37.84 -38.92 19.19
N TYR A 925 38.57 -38.63 18.11
CA TYR A 925 38.20 -38.94 16.72
C TYR A 925 38.05 -40.46 16.55
N GLY A 926 36.90 -41.02 16.94
CA GLY A 926 36.62 -42.45 16.94
C GLY A 926 35.46 -42.85 16.03
N ALA A 927 35.54 -44.07 15.49
CA ALA A 927 34.50 -44.72 14.71
C ALA A 927 33.24 -44.99 15.58
N VAL A 928 32.22 -44.12 15.50
CA VAL A 928 30.95 -44.26 16.23
C VAL A 928 30.08 -45.35 15.58
N ARG A 929 29.45 -46.21 16.39
CA ARG A 929 28.55 -47.27 15.90
C ARG A 929 27.09 -46.84 15.91
N SER A 930 26.29 -47.39 15.00
CA SER A 930 24.84 -47.15 14.98
C SER A 930 24.12 -48.01 16.03
N ASP A 931 23.09 -47.43 16.67
CA ASP A 931 22.21 -48.15 17.62
C ASP A 931 21.27 -49.11 16.88
N ALA A 932 20.86 -48.73 15.66
CA ALA A 932 20.02 -49.56 14.81
C ALA A 932 20.37 -49.35 13.33
N THR A 933 20.31 -50.44 12.55
CA THR A 933 20.42 -50.42 11.10
C THR A 933 19.19 -51.05 10.48
N TYR A 934 18.54 -50.33 9.58
CA TYR A 934 17.37 -50.82 8.86
C TYR A 934 17.64 -50.84 7.35
N SER A 935 17.49 -52.00 6.72
CA SER A 935 17.63 -52.15 5.27
C SER A 935 16.28 -51.98 4.59
N PHE A 936 16.13 -50.92 3.80
CA PHE A 936 14.91 -50.66 3.03
C PHE A 936 14.85 -51.58 1.81
N LYS A 937 13.78 -52.38 1.73
CA LYS A 937 13.43 -53.18 0.54
C LYS A 937 12.15 -52.66 -0.07
N SER A 938 12.15 -52.45 -1.37
CA SER A 938 10.96 -51.98 -2.09
C SER A 938 9.87 -53.06 -2.12
N THR A 939 8.61 -52.69 -1.95
CA THR A 939 7.48 -53.64 -2.11
C THR A 939 7.21 -54.00 -3.57
N LYS A 940 7.72 -53.21 -4.53
CA LYS A 940 7.48 -53.41 -5.96
C LYS A 940 8.30 -54.57 -6.52
N ASP A 941 9.58 -54.64 -6.17
CA ASP A 941 10.55 -55.57 -6.76
C ASP A 941 11.43 -56.30 -5.74
N ASN A 942 11.22 -56.05 -4.44
CA ASN A 942 12.00 -56.59 -3.33
C ASN A 942 13.52 -56.28 -3.41
N ARG A 943 13.91 -55.28 -4.20
CA ARG A 943 15.29 -54.79 -4.31
C ARG A 943 15.54 -53.68 -3.30
N SER A 944 16.80 -53.50 -2.92
CA SER A 944 17.21 -52.35 -2.12
C SER A 944 17.47 -51.17 -3.06
N TRP A 945 16.70 -50.10 -2.86
CA TRP A 945 16.81 -48.87 -3.63
C TRP A 945 17.50 -47.80 -2.77
N PRO A 946 18.30 -46.90 -3.37
CA PRO A 946 18.88 -45.76 -2.66
C PRO A 946 17.83 -44.96 -1.90
N LEU A 947 18.12 -44.63 -0.63
CA LEU A 947 17.25 -43.75 0.13
C LEU A 947 17.52 -42.30 -0.25
N SER A 948 16.48 -41.59 -0.67
CA SER A 948 16.56 -40.20 -1.10
C SER A 948 16.50 -39.20 0.05
N GLY A 949 15.98 -39.61 1.21
CA GLY A 949 15.96 -38.75 2.38
C GLY A 949 15.22 -39.31 3.59
N ILE A 950 15.31 -38.57 4.70
CA ILE A 950 14.81 -38.97 6.03
C ILE A 950 14.36 -37.74 6.82
N GLY A 951 13.33 -37.89 7.65
CA GLY A 951 12.85 -36.82 8.54
C GLY A 951 12.01 -37.35 9.70
N TRP A 952 11.96 -36.59 10.79
CA TRP A 952 11.16 -36.92 11.98
C TRP A 952 9.78 -36.27 11.89
N ALA A 953 8.73 -37.06 12.09
CA ALA A 953 7.33 -36.62 12.12
C ALA A 953 6.76 -36.74 13.55
N GLY A 954 7.36 -35.98 14.48
CA GLY A 954 7.17 -36.11 15.93
C GLY A 954 8.39 -36.75 16.60
N GLU A 955 8.24 -37.17 17.87
CA GLU A 955 9.38 -37.61 18.70
C GLU A 955 9.95 -38.99 18.32
N SER A 956 9.08 -39.95 17.96
CA SER A 956 9.48 -41.34 17.70
C SER A 956 9.12 -41.84 16.31
N LEU A 957 8.42 -41.02 15.52
CA LEU A 957 7.95 -41.40 14.21
C LEU A 957 8.92 -40.90 13.15
N LEU A 958 9.62 -41.83 12.52
CA LEU A 958 10.58 -41.58 11.45
C LEU A 958 9.90 -41.76 10.10
N VAL A 959 10.23 -40.89 9.14
CA VAL A 959 9.76 -40.98 7.76
C VAL A 959 10.95 -41.10 6.83
N VAL A 960 10.93 -42.11 5.97
CA VAL A 960 12.02 -42.45 5.07
C VAL A 960 11.49 -42.49 3.64
N ALA A 961 12.21 -41.85 2.73
CA ALA A 961 11.89 -41.82 1.31
C ALA A 961 12.91 -42.60 0.49
N SER A 962 12.42 -43.37 -0.47
CA SER A 962 13.20 -44.17 -1.40
C SER A 962 13.10 -43.62 -2.83
N SER A 963 14.19 -43.75 -3.60
CA SER A 963 14.19 -43.46 -5.03
C SER A 963 13.25 -44.38 -5.84
N SER A 964 12.74 -45.49 -5.26
CA SER A 964 11.67 -46.31 -5.85
C SER A 964 10.30 -45.62 -5.92
N GLY A 965 10.17 -44.45 -5.28
CA GLY A 965 8.90 -43.74 -5.11
C GLY A 965 8.09 -44.20 -3.91
N GLU A 966 8.71 -44.91 -2.96
CA GLU A 966 8.05 -45.34 -1.72
C GLU A 966 8.43 -44.46 -0.52
N LEU A 967 7.44 -44.19 0.33
CA LEU A 967 7.57 -43.56 1.64
C LEU A 967 7.24 -44.58 2.73
N LEU A 968 8.09 -44.66 3.76
CA LEU A 968 7.90 -45.51 4.92
C LEU A 968 7.89 -44.66 6.19
N TRP A 969 6.81 -44.78 6.96
CA TRP A 969 6.74 -44.31 8.34
C TRP A 969 7.08 -45.48 9.27
N ALA A 970 8.07 -45.28 10.14
CA ALA A 970 8.52 -46.27 11.11
C ALA A 970 8.56 -45.67 12.53
N ASP A 971 8.10 -46.43 13.52
CA ASP A 971 8.25 -46.07 14.94
C ASP A 971 9.62 -46.52 15.44
N THR A 972 10.28 -45.67 16.22
CA THR A 972 11.62 -45.91 16.78
C THR A 972 11.64 -46.00 18.31
N ASN A 973 10.48 -46.06 18.98
CA ASN A 973 10.39 -46.08 20.46
C ASN A 973 11.07 -47.27 21.15
N THR A 974 11.13 -48.45 20.52
CA THR A 974 11.73 -49.67 21.11
C THR A 974 12.64 -50.35 20.09
N ASP A 975 12.03 -50.95 19.08
CA ASP A 975 12.68 -51.40 17.85
C ASP A 975 12.05 -50.67 16.66
N VAL A 976 12.82 -50.53 15.57
CA VAL A 976 12.31 -49.92 14.33
C VAL A 976 11.18 -50.77 13.75
N LYS A 977 9.93 -50.29 13.87
CA LYS A 977 8.72 -50.98 13.37
C LYS A 977 8.06 -50.20 12.26
N GLU A 978 7.79 -50.85 11.13
CA GLU A 978 7.03 -50.23 10.04
C GLU A 978 5.58 -49.96 10.45
N ILE A 979 5.13 -48.71 10.38
CA ILE A 979 3.74 -48.31 10.67
C ILE A 979 2.93 -48.24 9.39
N SER A 980 3.48 -47.57 8.38
CA SER A 980 2.74 -47.28 7.15
C SER A 980 3.69 -47.11 5.99
N ARG A 981 3.28 -47.60 4.83
CA ARG A 981 4.02 -47.44 3.59
C ARG A 981 3.10 -46.91 2.50
N VAL A 982 3.62 -45.99 1.70
CA VAL A 982 2.91 -45.40 0.55
C VAL A 982 3.80 -45.50 -0.67
N SER A 983 3.25 -45.98 -1.79
CA SER A 983 3.94 -45.96 -3.08
C SER A 983 3.33 -44.88 -3.95
N LEU A 984 4.18 -43.99 -4.47
CA LEU A 984 3.80 -43.00 -5.47
C LEU A 984 3.61 -43.65 -6.86
N PRO A 985 2.80 -43.05 -7.75
CA PRO A 985 2.65 -43.52 -9.12
C PRO A 985 3.99 -43.49 -9.87
N GLU A 986 4.27 -44.54 -10.65
CA GLU A 986 5.56 -44.67 -11.37
C GLU A 986 5.80 -43.56 -12.39
N GLU A 987 4.72 -43.04 -12.99
CA GLU A 987 4.74 -41.94 -13.96
C GLU A 987 5.31 -40.63 -13.39
N GLU A 988 5.38 -40.50 -12.05
CA GLU A 988 5.85 -39.31 -11.37
C GLU A 988 7.33 -39.35 -10.98
N GLY A 989 7.97 -40.50 -11.22
CA GLY A 989 9.36 -40.75 -10.93
C GLY A 989 9.64 -40.92 -9.42
N GLY A 990 10.87 -41.32 -9.11
CA GLY A 990 11.32 -41.52 -7.74
C GLY A 990 11.24 -40.26 -6.87
N ILE A 991 11.22 -40.44 -5.57
CA ILE A 991 11.29 -39.32 -4.62
C ILE A 991 12.73 -38.79 -4.59
N GLU A 992 12.89 -37.47 -4.62
CA GLU A 992 14.21 -36.83 -4.62
C GLU A 992 14.46 -35.95 -3.38
N GLN A 993 13.41 -35.50 -2.69
CA GLN A 993 13.56 -34.71 -1.47
C GLN A 993 12.34 -34.88 -0.55
N ILE A 994 12.60 -34.96 0.75
CA ILE A 994 11.60 -35.03 1.82
C ILE A 994 11.89 -33.97 2.89
N ILE A 995 10.84 -33.32 3.39
CA ILE A 995 10.90 -32.43 4.55
C ILE A 995 9.71 -32.74 5.45
N THR A 996 9.95 -32.92 6.75
CA THR A 996 8.91 -33.15 7.74
C THR A 996 8.77 -31.93 8.66
N HIS A 997 7.55 -31.66 9.11
CA HIS A 997 7.26 -30.64 10.12
C HIS A 997 6.06 -31.08 10.98
N ALA A 998 6.32 -31.43 12.25
CA ALA A 998 5.33 -32.04 13.13
C ALA A 998 4.65 -33.24 12.45
N ASN A 999 3.34 -33.18 12.21
CA ASN A 999 2.57 -34.26 11.60
C ASN A 999 2.54 -34.22 10.06
N LEU A 1000 3.16 -33.21 9.44
CA LEU A 1000 3.15 -33.02 7.99
C LEU A 1000 4.44 -33.55 7.36
N THR A 1001 4.30 -34.29 6.26
CA THR A 1001 5.41 -34.79 5.45
C THR A 1001 5.27 -34.25 4.03
N PHE A 1002 6.23 -33.43 3.61
CA PHE A 1002 6.29 -32.83 2.28
C PHE A 1002 7.31 -33.58 1.42
N VAL A 1003 6.95 -33.90 0.19
CA VAL A 1003 7.77 -34.72 -0.70
C VAL A 1003 7.79 -34.14 -2.10
N ARG A 1004 8.98 -34.15 -2.73
CA ARG A 1004 9.19 -33.79 -4.14
C ARG A 1004 9.64 -35.00 -4.94
N THR A 1005 8.95 -35.28 -6.04
CA THR A 1005 9.35 -36.32 -7.00
C THR A 1005 10.32 -35.80 -8.08
N HIS A 1006 10.97 -36.72 -8.80
CA HIS A 1006 11.87 -36.43 -9.92
C HIS A 1006 11.22 -35.57 -11.01
N HIS A 1007 9.91 -35.76 -11.26
CA HIS A 1007 9.16 -34.95 -12.23
C HIS A 1007 8.58 -33.63 -11.67
N GLY A 1008 9.04 -33.20 -10.49
CA GLY A 1008 8.70 -31.90 -9.92
C GLY A 1008 7.27 -31.83 -9.37
N ILE A 1009 6.75 -32.95 -8.87
CA ILE A 1009 5.44 -33.01 -8.22
C ILE A 1009 5.63 -32.97 -6.71
N PHE A 1010 4.86 -32.12 -6.06
CA PHE A 1010 4.83 -31.96 -4.62
C PHE A 1010 3.64 -32.68 -4.02
N TYR A 1011 3.92 -33.38 -2.93
CA TYR A 1011 2.96 -34.06 -2.08
C TYR A 1011 3.05 -33.48 -0.67
N CYS A 1012 1.92 -33.37 0.00
CA CYS A 1012 1.87 -33.23 1.45
C CYS A 1012 1.03 -34.35 2.03
N TYR A 1013 1.56 -35.04 3.03
CA TYR A 1013 0.86 -36.06 3.81
C TYR A 1013 0.68 -35.56 5.24
N ASP A 1014 -0.50 -35.76 5.82
CA ASP A 1014 -0.77 -35.48 7.22
C ASP A 1014 -0.96 -36.82 7.96
N SER A 1015 -0.09 -37.12 8.91
CA SER A 1015 -0.12 -38.36 9.68
C SER A 1015 -1.36 -38.51 10.56
N ARG A 1016 -2.15 -37.44 10.77
CA ARG A 1016 -3.37 -37.45 11.60
C ARG A 1016 -4.63 -37.87 10.84
N VAL A 1017 -4.61 -37.84 9.51
CA VAL A 1017 -5.80 -38.18 8.71
C VAL A 1017 -5.94 -39.71 8.67
N GLY A 1018 -6.91 -40.23 9.43
CA GLY A 1018 -7.12 -41.67 9.60
C GLY A 1018 -7.47 -42.40 8.30
N GLY A 1019 -6.92 -43.61 8.12
CA GLY A 1019 -7.23 -44.47 6.98
C GLY A 1019 -8.61 -45.14 7.13
N GLY A 1020 -9.46 -44.98 6.13
CA GLY A 1020 -10.63 -45.84 5.95
C GLY A 1020 -10.18 -47.21 5.43
N ASN A 1021 -10.65 -48.29 6.06
CA ASN A 1021 -10.47 -49.67 5.59
C ASN A 1021 -11.10 -49.84 4.21
N GLY A 1022 -10.29 -49.76 3.16
CA GLY A 1022 -10.66 -50.08 1.79
C GLY A 1022 -9.58 -50.94 1.16
N VAL A 1023 -9.98 -52.06 0.57
CA VAL A 1023 -9.15 -53.16 0.03
C VAL A 1023 -8.28 -52.74 -1.18
N ASN A 1024 -8.19 -51.45 -1.51
CA ASN A 1024 -7.28 -50.87 -2.52
C ASN A 1024 -6.52 -49.65 -1.94
N GLY A 1025 -5.49 -49.89 -1.12
CA GLY A 1025 -4.21 -49.15 -1.04
C GLY A 1025 -4.12 -47.61 -1.03
N GLY A 1026 -5.18 -46.82 -0.84
CA GLY A 1026 -5.14 -45.36 -0.98
C GLY A 1026 -5.14 -44.58 0.33
N LYS A 1027 -3.98 -44.35 0.97
CA LYS A 1027 -3.84 -43.24 1.94
C LYS A 1027 -3.69 -41.93 1.17
N GLN A 1028 -4.68 -41.04 1.31
CA GLN A 1028 -4.75 -39.77 0.59
C GLN A 1028 -3.76 -38.76 1.16
N TRP A 1029 -2.91 -38.19 0.28
CA TRP A 1029 -2.25 -36.90 0.48
C TRP A 1029 -3.23 -35.82 0.97
N ALA A 1030 -2.77 -34.89 1.82
CA ALA A 1030 -3.52 -33.69 2.14
C ALA A 1030 -3.70 -32.80 0.90
N TRP A 1031 -2.68 -32.72 0.04
CA TRP A 1031 -2.77 -32.11 -1.28
C TRP A 1031 -1.63 -32.57 -2.19
N ARG A 1032 -1.84 -32.35 -3.50
CA ARG A 1032 -0.89 -32.57 -4.59
C ARG A 1032 -0.78 -31.34 -5.46
N LYS A 1033 0.44 -30.96 -5.86
CA LYS A 1033 0.64 -29.92 -6.88
C LYS A 1033 1.83 -30.25 -7.78
N LYS A 1034 1.64 -30.15 -9.10
CA LYS A 1034 2.74 -30.18 -10.07
C LYS A 1034 3.29 -28.77 -10.26
N ALA A 1035 4.61 -28.62 -10.25
CA ALA A 1035 5.27 -27.36 -10.56
C ALA A 1035 4.91 -26.86 -11.98
N SER A 1036 4.80 -25.55 -12.16
CA SER A 1036 4.46 -24.96 -13.47
C SER A 1036 5.66 -25.06 -14.43
N ASN A 1037 5.39 -25.24 -15.73
CA ASN A 1037 6.44 -25.43 -16.75
C ASN A 1037 7.44 -24.25 -16.84
N GLY A 1038 7.10 -23.07 -16.30
CA GLY A 1038 7.94 -21.87 -16.29
C GLY A 1038 9.01 -21.81 -15.19
N GLN A 1039 9.02 -22.74 -14.22
CA GLN A 1039 9.94 -22.74 -13.07
C GLN A 1039 11.27 -23.47 -13.33
N ALA A 1040 11.48 -23.98 -14.56
CA ALA A 1040 12.54 -24.92 -14.89
C ALA A 1040 12.54 -26.17 -13.99
N LYS A 1041 13.56 -27.04 -14.05
CA LYS A 1041 13.59 -28.24 -13.20
C LYS A 1041 13.86 -27.81 -11.75
N ILE A 1042 12.89 -27.96 -10.86
CA ILE A 1042 13.07 -27.72 -9.42
C ILE A 1042 14.09 -28.70 -8.88
N THR A 1043 15.12 -28.20 -8.20
CA THR A 1043 16.22 -28.99 -7.63
C THR A 1043 16.09 -29.13 -6.12
N SER A 1044 15.46 -28.16 -5.45
CA SER A 1044 15.32 -28.15 -4.00
C SER A 1044 14.16 -27.26 -3.55
N PHE A 1045 13.52 -27.60 -2.43
CA PHE A 1045 12.57 -26.76 -1.74
C PHE A 1045 12.85 -26.70 -0.23
N CYS A 1046 12.31 -25.69 0.45
CA CYS A 1046 12.25 -25.58 1.90
C CYS A 1046 10.90 -24.99 2.33
N ILE A 1047 10.47 -25.27 3.56
CA ILE A 1047 9.21 -24.77 4.12
C ILE A 1047 9.46 -23.91 5.35
N ASP A 1048 8.44 -23.13 5.71
CA ASP A 1048 8.38 -22.41 6.98
C ASP A 1048 8.63 -23.34 8.17
N PRO A 1049 9.74 -23.14 8.92
CA PRO A 1049 10.13 -24.03 9.99
C PRO A 1049 9.32 -23.82 11.28
N ILE A 1050 8.39 -22.87 11.32
CA ILE A 1050 7.54 -22.56 12.49
C ILE A 1050 6.10 -23.01 12.25
N SER A 1051 5.51 -22.62 11.12
CA SER A 1051 4.08 -22.80 10.88
C SER A 1051 3.72 -23.48 9.57
N ALA A 1052 4.71 -23.93 8.78
CA ALA A 1052 4.51 -24.56 7.46
C ALA A 1052 3.62 -23.75 6.49
N ASN A 1053 3.51 -22.43 6.68
CA ASN A 1053 2.57 -21.57 5.94
C ASN A 1053 3.12 -21.08 4.60
N TRP A 1054 4.44 -21.12 4.40
CA TRP A 1054 5.10 -20.73 3.15
C TRP A 1054 6.14 -21.77 2.74
N MET A 1055 6.45 -21.81 1.45
CA MET A 1055 7.48 -22.68 0.86
C MET A 1055 8.31 -21.88 -0.13
N VAL A 1056 9.62 -22.13 -0.18
CA VAL A 1056 10.48 -21.58 -1.22
C VAL A 1056 11.09 -22.73 -2.01
N THR A 1057 11.07 -22.59 -3.33
CA THR A 1057 11.60 -23.56 -4.29
C THR A 1057 12.72 -22.92 -5.08
N SER A 1058 13.71 -23.74 -5.43
CA SER A 1058 14.86 -23.40 -6.25
C SER A 1058 15.03 -24.43 -7.34
N GLY A 1059 15.67 -24.06 -8.44
CA GLY A 1059 15.77 -24.93 -9.60
C GLY A 1059 16.87 -24.51 -10.56
N THR A 1060 16.81 -25.06 -11.76
CA THR A 1060 17.70 -24.70 -12.86
C THR A 1060 17.37 -23.34 -13.49
N SER A 1061 16.43 -22.59 -12.89
CA SER A 1061 16.18 -21.18 -13.20
C SER A 1061 17.08 -20.31 -12.32
N ASN A 1062 17.45 -19.12 -12.80
CA ASN A 1062 18.17 -18.15 -11.97
C ASN A 1062 17.23 -17.44 -10.97
N LYS A 1063 16.16 -18.11 -10.54
CA LYS A 1063 15.11 -17.55 -9.70
C LYS A 1063 14.75 -18.48 -8.54
N LEU A 1064 14.37 -17.89 -7.41
CA LEU A 1064 13.77 -18.58 -6.27
C LEU A 1064 12.28 -18.30 -6.27
N HIS A 1065 11.42 -19.32 -6.14
CA HIS A 1065 9.97 -19.15 -6.19
C HIS A 1065 9.36 -19.39 -4.82
N VAL A 1066 8.62 -18.41 -4.30
CA VAL A 1066 7.93 -18.41 -3.01
C VAL A 1066 6.47 -18.75 -3.19
N TRP A 1067 5.96 -19.64 -2.35
CA TRP A 1067 4.61 -20.17 -2.35
C TRP A 1067 3.94 -19.90 -1.00
N ASP A 1068 2.65 -19.56 -1.03
CA ASP A 1068 1.79 -19.58 0.16
C ASP A 1068 1.12 -20.96 0.23
N MET A 1069 1.43 -21.72 1.26
CA MET A 1069 1.02 -23.12 1.40
C MET A 1069 -0.44 -23.25 1.83
N ARG A 1070 -1.05 -22.18 2.34
CA ARG A 1070 -2.48 -22.16 2.70
C ARG A 1070 -3.35 -22.03 1.46
N LEU A 1071 -2.85 -21.34 0.43
CA LEU A 1071 -3.53 -21.11 -0.84
C LEU A 1071 -3.01 -22.00 -1.97
N LEU A 1072 -1.86 -22.67 -1.78
CA LEU A 1072 -1.15 -23.48 -2.78
C LEU A 1072 -0.81 -22.72 -4.07
N VAL A 1073 -0.48 -21.44 -3.93
CA VAL A 1073 -0.10 -20.59 -5.08
C VAL A 1073 1.28 -19.98 -4.93
N GLU A 1074 1.99 -19.88 -6.05
CA GLU A 1074 3.22 -19.10 -6.16
C GLU A 1074 2.88 -17.62 -5.96
N VAL A 1075 3.47 -17.01 -4.94
CA VAL A 1075 3.27 -15.60 -4.60
C VAL A 1075 4.28 -14.74 -5.34
N MET A 1076 5.55 -15.16 -5.37
CA MET A 1076 6.67 -14.31 -5.82
C MET A 1076 7.90 -15.08 -6.31
N PRO A 1077 8.55 -14.63 -7.40
CA PRO A 1077 9.89 -15.09 -7.77
C PRO A 1077 11.00 -14.05 -7.50
N PHE A 1078 12.08 -14.43 -6.81
CA PHE A 1078 13.29 -13.61 -6.62
C PHE A 1078 14.33 -13.92 -7.68
N SER A 1079 14.92 -12.91 -8.32
CA SER A 1079 16.06 -13.13 -9.22
C SER A 1079 17.34 -13.25 -8.41
N TYR A 1080 18.12 -14.31 -8.64
CA TYR A 1080 19.39 -14.52 -7.99
C TYR A 1080 20.45 -13.67 -8.70
N ALA A 1081 21.10 -12.75 -7.97
CA ALA A 1081 21.83 -11.59 -8.53
C ALA A 1081 23.13 -11.92 -9.30
N THR A 1082 23.49 -13.20 -9.47
CA THR A 1082 24.73 -13.63 -10.16
C THR A 1082 24.41 -14.62 -11.28
N LYS A 1083 25.37 -14.92 -12.17
CA LYS A 1083 25.23 -15.97 -13.21
C LYS A 1083 25.11 -17.40 -12.65
N GLY A 1084 25.34 -17.60 -11.34
CA GLY A 1084 25.26 -18.91 -10.71
C GLY A 1084 23.82 -19.29 -10.38
N LEU A 1085 23.49 -20.57 -10.54
CA LEU A 1085 22.16 -21.11 -10.24
C LEU A 1085 21.99 -21.39 -8.74
N PRO A 1086 20.83 -21.06 -8.14
CA PRO A 1086 20.46 -21.50 -6.79
C PRO A 1086 20.09 -22.99 -6.81
N VAL A 1087 21.00 -23.87 -6.40
CA VAL A 1087 20.82 -25.34 -6.54
C VAL A 1087 20.13 -25.95 -5.33
N LYS A 1088 20.37 -25.40 -4.13
CA LYS A 1088 19.83 -25.90 -2.86
C LYS A 1088 19.29 -24.75 -2.01
N VAL A 1089 18.21 -25.03 -1.28
CA VAL A 1089 17.59 -24.07 -0.35
C VAL A 1089 17.26 -24.74 0.98
N TRP A 1090 17.46 -24.00 2.07
CA TRP A 1090 17.18 -24.44 3.42
C TRP A 1090 16.50 -23.33 4.23
N SER A 1091 15.54 -23.69 5.07
CA SER A 1091 14.96 -22.75 6.02
C SER A 1091 15.90 -22.54 7.21
N THR A 1092 15.83 -21.35 7.81
CA THR A 1092 16.57 -21.05 9.03
C THR A 1092 15.66 -20.41 10.07
N ARG A 1093 15.94 -20.66 11.36
CA ARG A 1093 15.28 -19.99 12.50
C ARG A 1093 16.06 -18.76 12.98
N TYR A 1094 17.01 -18.26 12.19
CA TYR A 1094 17.89 -17.14 12.55
C TYR A 1094 17.08 -15.88 12.94
N THR A 1095 17.28 -15.40 14.17
CA THR A 1095 16.65 -14.20 14.71
C THR A 1095 17.68 -13.08 14.81
N THR A 1096 17.66 -12.13 13.88
CA THR A 1096 18.33 -10.83 14.09
C THR A 1096 17.36 -9.87 14.76
N ASN A 1097 17.58 -9.54 16.04
CA ASN A 1097 16.97 -8.43 16.80
C ASN A 1097 15.49 -8.07 16.49
N ASN A 1098 14.58 -8.59 17.34
CA ASN A 1098 13.24 -8.07 17.65
C ASN A 1098 12.16 -7.87 16.56
N PHE A 1099 12.39 -8.25 15.30
CA PHE A 1099 11.30 -8.53 14.34
C PHE A 1099 11.71 -9.71 13.45
N SER A 1100 11.04 -10.86 13.57
CA SER A 1100 11.40 -12.10 12.86
C SER A 1100 10.89 -12.08 11.42
N GLU A 1101 11.55 -11.32 10.54
CA GLU A 1101 11.35 -11.52 9.10
C GLU A 1101 11.88 -12.91 8.72
N PRO A 1102 11.14 -13.71 7.91
CA PRO A 1102 11.57 -15.05 7.52
C PRO A 1102 12.82 -14.99 6.66
N HIS A 1103 13.84 -15.79 7.01
CA HIS A 1103 15.07 -15.92 6.22
C HIS A 1103 15.29 -17.37 5.76
N ILE A 1104 16.00 -17.51 4.63
CA ILE A 1104 16.41 -18.80 4.05
C ILE A 1104 17.88 -18.76 3.64
N LEU A 1105 18.50 -19.93 3.63
CA LEU A 1105 19.85 -20.15 3.11
C LEU A 1105 19.76 -20.73 1.69
N VAL A 1106 20.62 -20.26 0.80
CA VAL A 1106 20.63 -20.64 -0.61
C VAL A 1106 22.04 -21.00 -1.05
N GLY A 1107 22.24 -22.25 -1.44
CA GLY A 1107 23.50 -22.77 -1.97
C GLY A 1107 23.61 -22.53 -3.47
N ASN A 1108 24.75 -21.95 -3.89
CA ASN A 1108 25.03 -21.61 -5.27
C ASN A 1108 25.83 -22.72 -5.98
N SER A 1109 25.55 -22.92 -7.28
CA SER A 1109 26.33 -23.75 -8.21
C SER A 1109 27.79 -23.31 -8.44
N ILE A 1110 28.21 -22.16 -7.95
CA ILE A 1110 29.55 -21.61 -8.18
C ILE A 1110 30.29 -21.43 -6.84
N CYS A 1111 31.47 -22.05 -6.73
CA CYS A 1111 32.43 -21.88 -5.62
C CYS A 1111 31.92 -22.23 -4.21
N GLY A 1112 30.88 -23.05 -4.06
CA GLY A 1112 30.36 -23.45 -2.75
C GLY A 1112 29.78 -22.30 -1.92
N GLU A 1113 29.36 -21.21 -2.56
CA GLU A 1113 28.78 -20.04 -1.92
C GLU A 1113 27.42 -20.36 -1.28
N VAL A 1114 27.19 -19.90 -0.05
CA VAL A 1114 25.91 -19.95 0.65
C VAL A 1114 25.45 -18.51 0.93
N SER A 1115 24.28 -18.15 0.43
CA SER A 1115 23.69 -16.82 0.60
C SER A 1115 22.51 -16.85 1.58
N LEU A 1116 22.40 -15.84 2.44
CA LEU A 1116 21.24 -15.62 3.31
C LEU A 1116 20.27 -14.66 2.63
N PHE A 1117 19.01 -15.08 2.47
CA PHE A 1117 17.94 -14.30 1.85
C PHE A 1117 16.82 -14.03 2.83
N ASN A 1118 16.26 -12.82 2.76
CA ASN A 1118 15.02 -12.47 3.42
C ASN A 1118 13.84 -12.80 2.50
N VAL A 1119 12.93 -13.68 2.95
CA VAL A 1119 11.79 -14.17 2.15
C VAL A 1119 10.73 -13.09 1.94
N THR A 1120 10.63 -12.08 2.82
CA THR A 1120 9.64 -11.00 2.67
C THR A 1120 10.09 -9.97 1.63
N SER A 1121 11.36 -9.57 1.68
CA SER A 1121 11.90 -8.53 0.79
C SER A 1121 12.54 -9.09 -0.50
N GLY A 1122 12.88 -10.38 -0.53
CA GLY A 1122 13.64 -10.99 -1.61
C GLY A 1122 15.11 -10.54 -1.66
N LEU A 1123 15.57 -9.76 -0.66
CA LEU A 1123 16.92 -9.23 -0.61
C LEU A 1123 17.88 -10.22 0.04
N ARG A 1124 19.09 -10.27 -0.49
CA ARG A 1124 20.20 -11.05 0.06
C ARG A 1124 20.94 -10.21 1.11
N SER A 1125 21.02 -10.70 2.35
CA SER A 1125 21.67 -9.99 3.45
C SER A 1125 23.15 -10.34 3.59
N ASP A 1126 23.48 -11.64 3.58
CA ASP A 1126 24.84 -12.14 3.85
C ASP A 1126 25.26 -13.23 2.87
N VAL A 1127 26.57 -13.44 2.75
CA VAL A 1127 27.18 -14.44 1.87
C VAL A 1127 28.39 -15.08 2.55
N TRP A 1128 28.44 -16.41 2.54
CA TRP A 1128 29.54 -17.23 3.06
C TRP A 1128 30.14 -18.11 1.96
N TRP A 1129 31.46 -18.34 1.99
CA TRP A 1129 32.16 -19.16 1.00
C TRP A 1129 33.45 -19.82 1.56
N PRO A 1130 33.90 -20.94 0.97
CA PRO A 1130 35.03 -21.72 1.50
C PRO A 1130 36.44 -21.33 0.99
N SER A 1131 36.58 -20.65 -0.16
CA SER A 1131 37.88 -20.44 -0.85
C SER A 1131 38.58 -19.09 -0.61
N HIS A 1132 39.91 -19.11 -0.48
CA HIS A 1132 40.76 -17.91 -0.37
C HIS A 1132 41.12 -17.26 -1.71
N GLN A 1133 41.06 -17.99 -2.82
CA GLN A 1133 41.61 -17.53 -4.11
C GLN A 1133 40.66 -16.63 -4.91
N ARG A 1134 39.35 -16.67 -4.62
CA ARG A 1134 38.33 -15.89 -5.34
C ARG A 1134 37.33 -15.30 -4.36
N LYS A 1135 37.12 -13.98 -4.44
CA LYS A 1135 36.12 -13.27 -3.62
C LYS A 1135 34.71 -13.54 -4.17
N PRO A 1136 33.69 -13.60 -3.31
CA PRO A 1136 32.30 -13.75 -3.74
C PRO A 1136 31.93 -12.61 -4.69
N LEU A 1137 31.00 -12.88 -5.60
CA LEU A 1137 30.46 -11.93 -6.58
C LEU A 1137 31.43 -11.50 -7.69
N GLN A 1138 32.69 -11.97 -7.71
CA GLN A 1138 33.69 -11.66 -8.73
C GLN A 1138 33.87 -12.80 -9.76
N TYR A 1139 32.77 -13.29 -10.34
CA TYR A 1139 32.75 -14.46 -11.25
C TYR A 1139 32.75 -14.09 -12.74
N HIS A 1140 33.47 -13.04 -13.14
CA HIS A 1140 33.27 -12.41 -14.45
C HIS A 1140 33.75 -13.24 -15.66
N SER A 1141 34.50 -14.33 -15.45
CA SER A 1141 35.17 -15.08 -16.52
C SER A 1141 34.88 -16.59 -16.62
N THR A 1142 34.02 -17.17 -15.77
CA THR A 1142 33.78 -18.63 -15.78
C THR A 1142 32.44 -18.99 -16.42
N ASN A 1143 32.47 -19.66 -17.57
CA ASN A 1143 31.30 -20.24 -18.24
C ASN A 1143 30.91 -21.64 -17.70
N THR A 1144 31.63 -22.18 -16.72
CA THR A 1144 31.39 -23.53 -16.22
C THR A 1144 30.55 -23.50 -14.94
N ILE A 1145 29.26 -23.77 -15.08
CA ILE A 1145 28.38 -24.18 -13.98
C ILE A 1145 28.88 -25.56 -13.51
N ASP A 1146 29.36 -25.65 -12.27
CA ASP A 1146 29.84 -26.92 -11.70
C ASP A 1146 28.94 -27.33 -10.53
N LEU A 1147 27.89 -28.08 -10.84
CA LEU A 1147 26.92 -28.56 -9.86
C LEU A 1147 27.56 -29.42 -8.76
N ASN A 1148 28.74 -30.01 -9.01
CA ASN A 1148 29.45 -30.83 -8.04
C ASN A 1148 30.16 -30.02 -6.95
N ARG A 1149 30.29 -28.69 -7.12
CA ARG A 1149 30.89 -27.78 -6.13
C ARG A 1149 29.85 -26.95 -5.38
N ALA A 1150 28.56 -27.24 -5.54
CA ALA A 1150 27.51 -26.59 -4.78
C ALA A 1150 27.56 -27.06 -3.32
N ALA A 1151 27.40 -26.14 -2.37
CA ALA A 1151 27.30 -26.52 -0.96
C ALA A 1151 26.04 -27.41 -0.76
N SER A 1152 26.22 -28.60 -0.20
CA SER A 1152 25.15 -29.53 0.14
C SER A 1152 25.08 -29.74 1.64
N ALA A 1153 24.10 -29.12 2.30
CA ALA A 1153 23.81 -29.45 3.70
C ALA A 1153 22.98 -30.74 3.79
N LEU A 1154 23.37 -31.62 4.70
CA LEU A 1154 22.65 -32.85 5.04
C LEU A 1154 21.58 -32.60 6.12
N CYS A 1155 21.75 -31.57 6.96
CA CYS A 1155 20.77 -31.11 7.95
C CYS A 1155 21.02 -29.64 8.34
N VAL A 1156 19.96 -28.92 8.74
CA VAL A 1156 20.05 -27.57 9.33
C VAL A 1156 19.40 -27.61 10.71
N GLU A 1157 20.18 -27.31 11.74
CA GLU A 1157 19.75 -27.38 13.14
C GLU A 1157 18.96 -26.14 13.59
N LYS A 1158 18.15 -26.32 14.65
CA LYS A 1158 17.31 -25.27 15.26
C LYS A 1158 18.12 -24.07 15.79
N ASN A 1159 19.41 -24.25 16.06
CA ASN A 1159 20.36 -23.26 16.59
C ASN A 1159 21.14 -22.50 15.49
N GLY A 1160 20.85 -22.76 14.20
CA GLY A 1160 21.54 -22.11 13.08
C GLY A 1160 22.81 -22.81 12.60
N TRP A 1161 23.14 -23.99 13.12
CA TRP A 1161 24.24 -24.82 12.62
C TRP A 1161 23.83 -25.59 11.37
N VAL A 1162 24.74 -25.68 10.40
CA VAL A 1162 24.52 -26.43 9.17
C VAL A 1162 25.47 -27.63 9.16
N LEU A 1163 24.90 -28.83 9.20
CA LEU A 1163 25.68 -30.07 9.07
C LEU A 1163 25.88 -30.34 7.58
N ILE A 1164 27.13 -30.23 7.13
CA ILE A 1164 27.54 -30.42 5.73
C ILE A 1164 28.31 -31.73 5.66
N GLY A 1165 27.97 -32.58 4.69
CA GLY A 1165 28.74 -33.78 4.37
C GLY A 1165 29.53 -33.58 3.09
N ASP A 1166 30.78 -34.01 3.08
CA ASP A 1166 31.58 -34.22 1.87
C ASP A 1166 31.65 -35.73 1.62
N THR A 1167 31.34 -36.17 0.40
CA THR A 1167 31.43 -37.57 -0.01
C THR A 1167 32.75 -37.87 -0.72
N LYS A 1168 33.88 -37.31 -0.26
CA LYS A 1168 35.18 -37.38 -0.94
C LYS A 1168 35.24 -36.72 -2.31
#